data_AF-A0A9E5PKG7-F1
#
_entry.id   AF-A0A9E5PKG7-F1
#
_cell.length_a   1.000
_cell.length_b   1.000
_cell.length_c   1.000
_cell.angle_alpha   90.00
_cell.angle_beta   90.00
_cell.angle_gamma   90.00
#
_symmetry.space_group_name_H-M   'P 1'
#
loop_
_entity.id
_entity.type
_entity.pdbx_description
1 polymer ?
#
loop_
_entity_poly.entity_id
_entity_poly.type
_entity_poly.pdbx_seq_one_letter_code
_entity_poly.pdbx_strand_id
1 'polypeptide(L)'
;MIALEHRTPLYLPALHKFEEDGISYVVDPETPNWIAVDREGGGLLDLISRSNGELTVGALVARHAERGRLEAGKAWVHVHDFLTALGRAGMLAHQPITPERYPGRAQLSAPQGLRELWIQINNACNLSCTHCLVSSGPGKDRGLPLDRLERIVSRSSQLGLERLYLTGGEPFVRKDIFDLIHRATDRHDLEVIILTNATVFQGAIEAGLNTLDRSRVRFQVSVDGARAETNDRIRGRGTFAKALDGARLLADLGFHVSLSTVVAQQNLEELPDLPRIVKAVGAKSQHLMWAHKRGRAAASRNGLFPETARLLAAVMQTIQAAEDAGVALDNVEVVKRRVNGVPGVKYDLGNGGWDSLGVYVDGKVYPTAALVNEPRLLCGDAVGDDLGRILASSAVIQRLRQASLAHKRSLRDDPFRFFTGGGDWEHAWWAWGDPLGEDPYYPIAVSLVRHVMTKLGREKLERANRRSGYDAPLVLHAMGEGAIACGTADGAAAEQPVLTLHSNCVLSFDVDKPRAKVREFYGEAAEQPQTELCCPARYDESAVAHIPQEVLDRFYGCGSPMASAGIQPGETVVDLGSGAGIDVFIAAKLVGPTGNAIGIDMTERMLAIARDNQPKVAAALGYDVVEFRRGFLEEIPVASKSVDLVTSNCVVNLSPDKPRVFEEIWRVLKDHGRVVICDIVSEHEVPPHLKVDPRLWGECLVGALTQEEFLARLERAGFYGLTILSRTHWKDVERYPFYSVTVSGYKFEKTSGCVYEGHRAVYLGPGKAFVDEEGHLFPRNEPYEVCTDTVAKLSRPPYQHAFAILEPGEEAVSYACCGPDGACC
;
A
#
# COMPACT_ATOMS: atom_id res chain seq x y z
N MET A 1 11.49 15.04 -15.64
CA MET A 1 12.24 15.25 -14.38
C MET A 1 12.94 16.59 -14.43
N ILE A 2 13.16 17.21 -13.27
CA ILE A 2 13.87 18.48 -13.14
C ILE A 2 15.37 18.23 -13.33
N ALA A 3 16.04 18.99 -14.21
CA ALA A 3 17.49 18.95 -14.31
C ALA A 3 18.11 19.65 -13.09
N LEU A 4 18.77 18.90 -12.22
CA LEU A 4 19.39 19.40 -10.98
C LEU A 4 20.79 19.97 -11.24
N GLU A 5 20.89 20.93 -12.15
CA GLU A 5 22.13 21.66 -12.42
C GLU A 5 22.51 22.58 -11.26
N HIS A 6 23.79 22.94 -11.17
CA HIS A 6 24.34 23.76 -10.08
C HIS A 6 23.58 25.10 -9.88
N ARG A 7 23.04 25.69 -10.95
CA ARG A 7 22.29 26.95 -10.94
C ARG A 7 20.78 26.77 -10.87
N THR A 8 20.27 25.55 -10.86
CA THR A 8 18.83 25.30 -10.79
C THR A 8 18.27 25.86 -9.48
N PRO A 9 17.30 26.80 -9.54
CA PRO A 9 16.64 27.32 -8.35
C PRO A 9 15.69 26.28 -7.76
N LEU A 10 15.52 26.31 -6.45
CA LEU A 10 14.74 25.32 -5.70
C LEU A 10 13.48 25.97 -5.11
N TYR A 11 12.31 25.45 -5.50
CA TYR A 11 11.02 25.86 -4.99
C TYR A 11 10.30 24.68 -4.36
N LEU A 12 9.70 24.92 -3.19
CA LEU A 12 8.82 23.97 -2.51
C LEU A 12 7.40 24.54 -2.49
N PRO A 13 6.35 23.71 -2.41
CA PRO A 13 5.00 24.19 -2.19
C PRO A 13 4.87 24.85 -0.81
N ALA A 14 3.69 25.41 -0.51
CA ALA A 14 3.40 25.93 0.82
C ALA A 14 3.22 24.77 1.80
N LEU A 15 4.32 24.31 2.41
CA LEU A 15 4.35 23.10 3.21
C LEU A 15 3.89 23.33 4.66
N HIS A 16 3.09 22.39 5.18
CA HIS A 16 2.86 22.22 6.60
C HIS A 16 3.80 21.14 7.15
N LYS A 17 4.52 21.43 8.23
CA LYS A 17 5.48 20.52 8.86
C LYS A 17 5.05 20.18 10.29
N PHE A 18 5.15 18.90 10.66
CA PHE A 18 5.08 18.44 12.04
C PHE A 18 6.15 17.37 12.30
N GLU A 19 6.54 17.19 13.56
CA GLU A 19 7.58 16.25 13.98
C GLU A 19 7.03 15.23 14.98
N GLU A 20 7.39 13.97 14.79
CA GLU A 20 7.01 12.86 15.69
C GLU A 20 8.08 11.76 15.59
N ASP A 21 8.50 11.19 16.73
CA ASP A 21 9.54 10.14 16.82
C ASP A 21 10.87 10.45 16.11
N GLY A 22 11.26 11.74 16.06
CA GLY A 22 12.49 12.17 15.39
C GLY A 22 12.41 12.20 13.85
N ILE A 23 11.20 12.03 13.29
CA ILE A 23 10.90 12.12 11.87
C ILE A 23 10.17 13.44 11.61
N SER A 24 10.53 14.11 10.50
CA SER A 24 9.82 15.28 10.00
C SER A 24 8.79 14.85 8.95
N TYR A 25 7.53 15.18 9.18
CA TYR A 25 6.43 14.94 8.24
C TYR A 25 6.06 16.26 7.59
N VAL A 26 5.95 16.24 6.26
CA VAL A 26 5.77 17.45 5.47
C VAL A 26 4.64 17.25 4.48
N VAL A 27 3.66 18.13 4.53
CA VAL A 27 2.38 18.03 3.80
C VAL A 27 2.23 19.24 2.88
N ASP A 28 1.98 19.01 1.59
CA ASP A 28 1.40 20.02 0.69
C ASP A 28 -0.13 19.97 0.84
N PRO A 29 -0.75 20.98 1.49
CA PRO A 29 -2.16 20.97 1.77
C PRO A 29 -3.04 21.31 0.55
N GLU A 30 -2.48 21.93 -0.50
CA GLU A 30 -3.23 22.29 -1.70
C GLU A 30 -3.24 21.16 -2.73
N THR A 31 -2.14 20.42 -2.87
CA THR A 31 -2.00 19.26 -3.78
C THR A 31 -2.13 17.92 -3.06
N PRO A 32 -2.92 17.83 -1.96
CA PRO A 32 -2.79 16.83 -0.87
C PRO A 32 -1.74 15.73 -1.14
N ASN A 33 -0.50 16.08 -0.81
CA ASN A 33 0.66 15.22 -0.97
C ASN A 33 1.48 15.30 0.32
N TRP A 34 2.22 14.26 0.66
CA TRP A 34 3.08 14.29 1.85
C TRP A 34 4.29 13.39 1.73
N ILE A 35 5.31 13.72 2.52
CA ILE A 35 6.52 12.92 2.70
C ILE A 35 6.89 12.83 4.18
N ALA A 36 7.53 11.73 4.57
CA ALA A 36 8.31 11.62 5.79
C ALA A 36 9.79 11.71 5.44
N VAL A 37 10.54 12.52 6.18
CA VAL A 37 11.98 12.67 6.02
C VAL A 37 12.68 12.50 7.36
N ASP A 38 13.90 12.02 7.32
CA ASP A 38 14.75 11.98 8.51
C ASP A 38 15.12 13.40 8.99
N ARG A 39 15.84 13.47 10.11
CA ARG A 39 16.22 14.75 10.73
C ARG A 39 17.07 15.63 9.81
N GLU A 40 18.01 15.04 9.07
CA GLU A 40 18.90 15.79 8.19
C GLU A 40 18.16 16.31 6.95
N GLY A 41 17.29 15.48 6.36
CA GLY A 41 16.42 15.86 5.25
C GLY A 41 15.44 16.96 5.65
N GLY A 42 14.88 16.90 6.86
CA GLY A 42 14.07 17.97 7.43
C GLY A 42 14.85 19.29 7.54
N GLY A 43 16.15 19.23 7.85
CA GLY A 43 17.04 20.37 7.86
C GLY A 43 17.29 20.98 6.48
N LEU A 44 17.42 20.15 5.44
CA LEU A 44 17.55 20.62 4.05
C LEU A 44 16.25 21.28 3.56
N LEU A 45 15.09 20.72 3.88
CA LEU A 45 13.79 21.31 3.56
C LEU A 45 13.62 22.69 4.20
N ASP A 46 14.04 22.87 5.46
CA ASP A 46 13.98 24.15 6.14
C ASP A 46 14.87 25.21 5.46
N LEU A 47 16.05 24.81 4.95
CA LEU A 47 16.94 25.72 4.20
C LEU A 47 16.31 26.16 2.88
N ILE A 48 15.68 25.24 2.15
CA ILE A 48 15.01 25.55 0.89
C ILE A 48 13.78 26.43 1.14
N SER A 49 12.91 26.05 2.08
CA SER A 49 11.66 26.76 2.39
C SER A 49 11.91 28.22 2.80
N ARG A 50 12.95 28.48 3.63
CA ARG A 50 13.30 29.85 4.07
C ARG A 50 13.88 30.74 2.97
N SER A 51 14.37 30.15 1.88
CA SER A 51 15.02 30.90 0.80
C SER A 51 14.04 31.54 -0.19
N ASN A 52 12.77 31.15 -0.15
CA ASN A 52 11.72 31.65 -1.05
C ASN A 52 12.11 31.62 -2.55
N GLY A 53 12.83 30.57 -2.98
CA GLY A 53 13.26 30.39 -4.37
C GLY A 53 14.62 30.97 -4.75
N GLU A 54 15.34 31.60 -3.82
CA GLU A 54 16.67 32.17 -4.08
C GLU A 54 17.79 31.12 -3.95
N LEU A 55 17.51 29.97 -3.34
CA LEU A 55 18.51 28.92 -3.15
C LEU A 55 18.64 28.05 -4.40
N THR A 56 19.87 27.92 -4.89
CA THR A 56 20.20 26.98 -5.96
C THR A 56 20.71 25.64 -5.42
N VAL A 57 20.74 24.61 -6.26
CA VAL A 57 21.38 23.31 -5.95
C VAL A 57 22.80 23.53 -5.42
N GLY A 58 23.63 24.30 -6.11
CA GLY A 58 25.02 24.55 -5.72
C GLY A 58 25.16 25.25 -4.35
N ALA A 59 24.29 26.20 -4.07
CA ALA A 59 24.28 26.89 -2.78
C ALA A 59 23.79 25.98 -1.64
N LEU A 60 22.84 25.08 -1.91
CA LEU A 60 22.40 24.07 -0.94
C LEU A 60 23.53 23.06 -0.65
N VAL A 61 24.24 22.59 -1.67
CA VAL A 61 25.42 21.72 -1.54
C VAL A 61 26.48 22.37 -0.67
N ALA A 62 26.84 23.64 -0.94
CA ALA A 62 27.85 24.34 -0.16
C ALA A 62 27.46 24.49 1.32
N ARG A 63 26.18 24.83 1.60
CA ARG A 63 25.67 24.94 2.98
C ARG A 63 25.63 23.60 3.69
N HIS A 64 25.26 22.53 3.00
CA HIS A 64 25.25 21.17 3.56
C HIS A 64 26.67 20.69 3.85
N ALA A 65 27.62 20.94 2.94
CA ALA A 65 29.04 20.65 3.13
C ALA A 65 29.59 21.36 4.38
N GLU A 66 29.33 22.66 4.53
CA GLU A 66 29.80 23.45 5.67
C GLU A 66 29.18 22.97 7.00
N ARG A 67 27.85 22.77 7.03
CA ARG A 67 27.12 22.33 8.23
C ARG A 67 27.54 20.93 8.68
N GLY A 68 27.70 20.01 7.75
CA GLY A 68 28.08 18.62 8.01
C GLY A 68 29.58 18.37 8.09
N ARG A 69 30.42 19.38 7.77
CA ARG A 69 31.87 19.23 7.56
C ARG A 69 32.20 18.11 6.56
N LEU A 70 31.43 18.05 5.48
CA LEU A 70 31.56 17.05 4.42
C LEU A 70 32.44 17.58 3.30
N GLU A 71 33.13 16.67 2.61
CA GLU A 71 33.75 16.98 1.33
C GLU A 71 32.71 17.36 0.28
N ALA A 72 33.12 18.17 -0.69
CA ALA A 72 32.21 18.70 -1.70
C ALA A 72 31.53 17.59 -2.53
N GLY A 73 32.24 16.50 -2.84
CA GLY A 73 31.69 15.34 -3.56
C GLY A 73 30.58 14.66 -2.77
N LYS A 74 30.84 14.32 -1.51
CA LYS A 74 29.86 13.71 -0.60
C LYS A 74 28.65 14.61 -0.36
N ALA A 75 28.86 15.89 -0.11
CA ALA A 75 27.77 16.84 0.04
C ALA A 75 26.92 16.96 -1.23
N TRP A 76 27.54 16.89 -2.41
CA TRP A 76 26.84 16.89 -3.69
C TRP A 76 25.96 15.65 -3.83
N VAL A 77 26.48 14.44 -3.57
CA VAL A 77 25.69 13.18 -3.60
C VAL A 77 24.50 13.27 -2.64
N HIS A 78 24.74 13.68 -1.39
CA HIS A 78 23.68 13.80 -0.37
C HIS A 78 22.53 14.71 -0.83
N VAL A 79 22.87 15.90 -1.32
CA VAL A 79 21.87 16.87 -1.76
C VAL A 79 21.21 16.43 -3.06
N HIS A 80 21.98 15.89 -4.01
CA HIS A 80 21.47 15.46 -5.30
C HIS A 80 20.44 14.32 -5.13
N ASP A 81 20.75 13.31 -4.33
CA ASP A 81 19.87 12.17 -4.08
C ASP A 81 18.61 12.59 -3.35
N PHE A 82 18.75 13.47 -2.35
CA PHE A 82 17.62 14.01 -1.61
C PHE A 82 16.70 14.86 -2.50
N LEU A 83 17.24 15.78 -3.29
CA LEU A 83 16.46 16.60 -4.22
C LEU A 83 15.80 15.76 -5.32
N THR A 84 16.48 14.72 -5.80
CA THR A 84 15.92 13.76 -6.76
C THR A 84 14.73 13.02 -6.16
N ALA A 85 14.86 12.55 -4.92
CA ALA A 85 13.75 11.92 -4.19
C ALA A 85 12.57 12.88 -3.99
N LEU A 86 12.83 14.14 -3.62
CA LEU A 86 11.79 15.18 -3.50
C LEU A 86 11.11 15.47 -4.83
N GLY A 87 11.87 15.54 -5.93
CA GLY A 87 11.34 15.74 -7.27
C GLY A 87 10.41 14.61 -7.70
N ARG A 88 10.80 13.36 -7.44
CA ARG A 88 9.94 12.18 -7.69
C ARG A 88 8.70 12.17 -6.80
N ALA A 89 8.83 12.59 -5.55
CA ALA A 89 7.69 12.74 -4.64
C ALA A 89 6.78 13.92 -5.00
N GLY A 90 7.06 14.69 -6.06
CA GLY A 90 6.26 15.86 -6.44
C GLY A 90 6.34 17.03 -5.46
N MET A 91 7.40 17.10 -4.65
CA MET A 91 7.61 18.10 -3.60
C MET A 91 8.60 19.21 -3.99
N LEU A 92 9.24 19.09 -5.16
CA LEU A 92 10.25 20.04 -5.63
C LEU A 92 9.89 20.57 -7.01
N ALA A 93 10.07 21.88 -7.21
CA ALA A 93 9.96 22.56 -8.49
C ALA A 93 11.20 23.42 -8.78
N HIS A 94 11.44 23.69 -10.07
CA HIS A 94 12.49 24.61 -10.54
C HIS A 94 11.93 25.98 -10.96
N GLN A 95 10.63 26.20 -10.73
CA GLN A 95 9.93 27.45 -10.98
C GLN A 95 8.98 27.74 -9.80
N PRO A 96 8.64 29.01 -9.55
CA PRO A 96 7.69 29.37 -8.51
C PRO A 96 6.36 28.61 -8.65
N ILE A 97 5.93 27.96 -7.58
CA ILE A 97 4.65 27.25 -7.54
C ILE A 97 3.56 28.26 -7.20
N THR A 98 2.62 28.47 -8.12
CA THR A 98 1.43 29.27 -7.85
C THR A 98 0.28 28.31 -7.56
N PRO A 99 -0.21 28.22 -6.30
CA PRO A 99 -1.30 27.30 -5.99
C PRO A 99 -2.58 27.75 -6.71
N GLU A 100 -3.14 26.86 -7.52
CA GLU A 100 -4.46 27.07 -8.08
C GLU A 100 -5.51 26.87 -6.99
N ARG A 101 -6.40 27.86 -6.86
CA ARG A 101 -7.48 27.75 -5.89
C ARG A 101 -8.42 26.62 -6.29
N TYR A 102 -8.59 25.65 -5.41
CA TYR A 102 -9.53 24.56 -5.61
C TYR A 102 -10.96 25.09 -5.88
N PRO A 103 -11.53 24.86 -7.09
CA PRO A 103 -12.82 25.43 -7.47
C PRO A 103 -14.01 24.67 -6.87
N GLY A 104 -13.78 23.44 -6.41
CA GLY A 104 -14.77 22.57 -5.79
C GLY A 104 -15.12 21.33 -6.63
N ARG A 105 -15.60 20.28 -5.94
CA ARG A 105 -15.75 18.93 -6.54
C ARG A 105 -16.59 18.89 -7.82
N ALA A 106 -17.70 19.62 -7.87
CA ALA A 106 -18.60 19.63 -9.03
C ALA A 106 -18.01 20.22 -10.31
N GLN A 107 -16.91 20.98 -10.22
CA GLN A 107 -16.25 21.54 -11.39
C GLN A 107 -15.17 20.61 -11.96
N LEU A 108 -14.67 19.66 -11.15
CA LEU A 108 -13.56 18.78 -11.51
C LEU A 108 -13.96 17.31 -11.67
N SER A 109 -15.11 16.90 -11.13
CA SER A 109 -15.65 15.56 -11.27
C SER A 109 -17.18 15.59 -11.38
N ALA A 110 -17.73 14.59 -12.07
CA ALA A 110 -19.16 14.37 -12.19
C ALA A 110 -19.48 12.92 -11.79
N PRO A 111 -20.62 12.68 -11.11
CA PRO A 111 -21.04 11.33 -10.75
C PRO A 111 -21.36 10.51 -12.00
N GLN A 112 -20.89 9.26 -12.03
CA GLN A 112 -21.05 8.36 -13.18
C GLN A 112 -22.27 7.42 -13.09
N GLY A 113 -23.14 7.62 -12.10
CA GLY A 113 -24.31 6.77 -11.86
C GLY A 113 -24.63 6.64 -10.37
N LEU A 114 -25.25 5.52 -10.01
CA LEU A 114 -25.55 5.14 -8.63
C LEU A 114 -24.76 3.89 -8.29
N ARG A 115 -23.64 4.03 -7.59
CA ARG A 115 -22.75 2.92 -7.23
C ARG A 115 -23.19 2.21 -5.96
N GLU A 116 -23.78 2.94 -5.02
CA GLU A 116 -24.22 2.42 -3.73
C GLU A 116 -25.70 2.71 -3.45
N LEU A 117 -26.43 1.70 -2.95
CA LEU A 117 -27.81 1.86 -2.55
C LEU A 117 -28.02 1.28 -1.16
N TRP A 118 -28.51 2.12 -0.25
CA TRP A 118 -28.91 1.74 1.09
C TRP A 118 -30.41 1.58 1.13
N ILE A 119 -30.90 0.39 1.47
CA ILE A 119 -32.33 0.16 1.66
C ILE A 119 -32.59 -0.18 3.10
N GLN A 120 -33.36 0.68 3.74
CA GLN A 120 -33.99 0.35 5.00
C GLN A 120 -35.21 -0.53 4.75
N ILE A 121 -35.03 -1.85 4.79
CA ILE A 121 -36.06 -2.80 4.36
C ILE A 121 -37.22 -2.96 5.34
N ASN A 122 -37.03 -2.56 6.61
CA ASN A 122 -38.06 -2.56 7.65
C ASN A 122 -37.66 -1.65 8.84
N ASN A 123 -38.63 -1.37 9.73
CA ASN A 123 -38.39 -0.86 11.09
C ASN A 123 -38.63 -1.96 12.16
N ALA A 124 -39.13 -3.13 11.77
CA ALA A 124 -39.41 -4.26 12.63
C ALA A 124 -38.12 -4.89 13.15
N CYS A 125 -37.92 -4.86 14.46
CA CYS A 125 -36.74 -5.44 15.11
C CYS A 125 -37.17 -6.29 16.30
N ASN A 126 -36.43 -7.34 16.61
CA ASN A 126 -36.60 -8.12 17.83
C ASN A 126 -35.97 -7.44 19.06
N LEU A 127 -35.22 -6.34 18.87
CA LEU A 127 -34.56 -5.55 19.92
C LEU A 127 -35.06 -4.11 19.96
N SER A 128 -34.80 -3.42 21.07
CA SER A 128 -35.12 -2.00 21.28
C SER A 128 -33.88 -1.21 21.73
N CYS A 129 -32.76 -1.33 21.02
CA CYS A 129 -31.47 -0.76 21.43
C CYS A 129 -31.58 0.73 21.79
N THR A 130 -30.95 1.15 22.89
CA THR A 130 -31.09 2.51 23.47
C THR A 130 -30.58 3.63 22.57
N HIS A 131 -29.68 3.30 21.64
CA HIS A 131 -29.02 4.25 20.73
C HIS A 131 -29.53 4.16 19.29
N CYS A 132 -30.55 3.33 19.02
CA CYS A 132 -30.98 3.03 17.65
C CYS A 132 -31.32 4.30 16.86
N LEU A 133 -30.58 4.49 15.77
CA LEU A 133 -30.67 5.65 14.87
C LEU A 133 -32.08 5.89 14.34
N VAL A 134 -32.72 4.83 13.83
CA VAL A 134 -34.03 4.88 13.17
C VAL A 134 -35.18 4.51 14.10
N SER A 135 -34.89 4.27 15.39
CA SER A 135 -35.87 3.92 16.42
C SER A 135 -36.72 2.66 16.11
N SER A 136 -36.12 1.68 15.42
CA SER A 136 -36.68 0.35 15.14
C SER A 136 -37.01 -0.42 16.43
N GLY A 137 -37.92 -1.38 16.35
CA GLY A 137 -38.32 -2.17 17.52
C GLY A 137 -39.44 -3.18 17.24
N PRO A 138 -39.86 -3.94 18.27
CA PRO A 138 -40.95 -4.91 18.13
C PRO A 138 -42.26 -4.24 17.70
N GLY A 139 -42.97 -4.85 16.77
CA GLY A 139 -44.28 -4.37 16.28
C GLY A 139 -44.22 -3.15 15.36
N LYS A 140 -43.02 -2.68 14.97
CA LYS A 140 -42.86 -1.60 13.97
C LYS A 140 -43.10 -2.09 12.54
N ASP A 141 -43.13 -1.13 11.60
CA ASP A 141 -43.40 -1.35 10.19
C ASP A 141 -42.48 -2.39 9.55
N ARG A 142 -43.05 -3.26 8.71
CA ARG A 142 -42.34 -4.31 7.97
C ARG A 142 -41.79 -3.83 6.62
N GLY A 143 -42.04 -2.57 6.28
CA GLY A 143 -41.54 -1.92 5.06
C GLY A 143 -42.24 -2.40 3.80
N LEU A 144 -41.66 -2.04 2.66
CA LEU A 144 -42.23 -2.33 1.34
C LEU A 144 -42.32 -3.85 1.04
N PRO A 145 -43.34 -4.30 0.29
CA PRO A 145 -43.40 -5.66 -0.26
C PRO A 145 -42.20 -6.03 -1.15
N LEU A 146 -41.91 -7.33 -1.30
CA LEU A 146 -40.74 -7.83 -2.06
C LEU A 146 -40.69 -7.30 -3.49
N ASP A 147 -41.82 -7.33 -4.20
CA ASP A 147 -41.93 -6.90 -5.61
C ASP A 147 -41.65 -5.40 -5.79
N ARG A 148 -41.83 -4.61 -4.73
CA ARG A 148 -41.53 -3.18 -4.72
C ARG A 148 -40.04 -2.98 -4.47
N LEU A 149 -39.45 -3.71 -3.52
CA LEU A 149 -38.01 -3.69 -3.26
C LEU A 149 -37.19 -4.18 -4.48
N GLU A 150 -37.59 -5.29 -5.10
CA GLU A 150 -36.92 -5.81 -6.30
C GLU A 150 -36.95 -4.80 -7.44
N ARG A 151 -38.08 -4.12 -7.67
CA ARG A 151 -38.15 -3.09 -8.71
C ARG A 151 -37.24 -1.90 -8.43
N ILE A 152 -37.08 -1.52 -7.17
CA ILE A 152 -36.10 -0.49 -6.76
C ILE A 152 -34.68 -0.98 -7.06
N VAL A 153 -34.31 -2.18 -6.64
CA VAL A 153 -32.97 -2.77 -6.88
C VAL A 153 -32.68 -2.92 -8.37
N SER A 154 -33.64 -3.43 -9.14
CA SER A 154 -33.50 -3.63 -10.59
C SER A 154 -33.29 -2.31 -11.34
N ARG A 155 -34.04 -1.25 -10.99
CA ARG A 155 -33.85 0.09 -11.57
C ARG A 155 -32.49 0.67 -11.18
N SER A 156 -32.07 0.51 -9.93
CA SER A 156 -30.75 0.96 -9.50
C SER A 156 -29.61 0.23 -10.22
N SER A 157 -29.78 -1.06 -10.51
CA SER A 157 -28.80 -1.84 -11.27
C SER A 157 -28.58 -1.29 -12.68
N GLN A 158 -29.63 -0.74 -13.31
CA GLN A 158 -29.53 -0.07 -14.61
C GLN A 158 -28.75 1.26 -14.55
N LEU A 159 -28.53 1.81 -13.35
CA LEU A 159 -27.75 3.03 -13.09
C LEU A 159 -26.30 2.72 -12.68
N GLY A 160 -25.86 1.46 -12.78
CA GLY A 160 -24.49 1.04 -12.43
C GLY A 160 -24.31 0.68 -10.95
N LEU A 161 -25.34 0.16 -10.28
CA LEU A 161 -25.24 -0.27 -8.89
C LEU A 161 -24.21 -1.41 -8.74
N GLU A 162 -23.27 -1.20 -7.82
CA GLU A 162 -22.26 -2.21 -7.46
C GLU A 162 -22.59 -2.84 -6.10
N ARG A 163 -23.03 -2.02 -5.14
CA ARG A 163 -23.24 -2.43 -3.74
C ARG A 163 -24.64 -2.13 -3.22
N LEU A 164 -25.27 -3.16 -2.67
CA LEU A 164 -26.56 -3.06 -2.00
C LEU A 164 -26.40 -3.27 -0.49
N TYR A 165 -26.77 -2.25 0.29
CA TYR A 165 -26.78 -2.32 1.75
C TYR A 165 -28.19 -2.57 2.27
N LEU A 166 -28.38 -3.68 2.98
CA LEU A 166 -29.65 -4.05 3.61
C LEU A 166 -29.59 -3.74 5.10
N THR A 167 -30.44 -2.82 5.56
CA THR A 167 -30.45 -2.31 6.94
C THR A 167 -31.87 -2.07 7.47
N GLY A 168 -31.99 -1.50 8.67
CA GLY A 168 -33.24 -1.04 9.27
C GLY A 168 -33.48 -1.53 10.68
N GLY A 169 -34.51 -2.37 10.87
CA GLY A 169 -34.69 -3.12 12.10
C GLY A 169 -33.74 -4.31 12.15
N GLU A 170 -34.29 -5.51 12.20
CA GLU A 170 -33.50 -6.73 12.00
C GLU A 170 -33.86 -7.32 10.63
N PRO A 171 -32.93 -7.35 9.65
CA PRO A 171 -33.21 -7.89 8.32
C PRO A 171 -33.81 -9.29 8.35
N PHE A 172 -33.34 -10.17 9.23
CA PHE A 172 -33.76 -11.58 9.27
C PHE A 172 -35.09 -11.84 9.99
N VAL A 173 -35.75 -10.80 10.52
CA VAL A 173 -37.16 -10.90 10.98
C VAL A 173 -38.13 -10.88 9.79
N ARG A 174 -37.66 -10.46 8.60
CA ARG A 174 -38.44 -10.46 7.37
C ARG A 174 -38.48 -11.87 6.76
N LYS A 175 -39.67 -12.32 6.34
CA LYS A 175 -39.90 -13.70 5.86
C LYS A 175 -39.27 -13.99 4.49
N ASP A 176 -39.16 -12.98 3.66
CA ASP A 176 -38.75 -12.99 2.26
C ASP A 176 -37.34 -12.38 2.06
N ILE A 177 -36.52 -12.33 3.12
CA ILE A 177 -35.17 -11.74 3.07
C ILE A 177 -34.23 -12.50 2.14
N PHE A 178 -34.26 -13.85 2.17
CA PHE A 178 -33.41 -14.67 1.32
C PHE A 178 -33.76 -14.52 -0.16
N ASP A 179 -35.06 -14.39 -0.48
CA ASP A 179 -35.50 -14.13 -1.86
C ASP A 179 -34.98 -12.79 -2.38
N LEU A 180 -34.93 -11.76 -1.54
CA LEU A 180 -34.37 -10.46 -1.90
C LEU A 180 -32.85 -10.55 -2.15
N ILE A 181 -32.13 -11.26 -1.27
CA ILE A 181 -30.67 -11.43 -1.41
C ILE A 181 -30.34 -12.20 -2.69
N HIS A 182 -30.98 -13.34 -2.93
CA HIS A 182 -30.80 -14.14 -4.16
C HIS A 182 -31.12 -13.34 -5.43
N ARG A 183 -32.18 -12.52 -5.42
CA ARG A 183 -32.49 -11.66 -6.57
C ARG A 183 -31.41 -10.60 -6.80
N ALA A 184 -30.84 -10.03 -5.72
CA ALA A 184 -29.77 -9.05 -5.83
C ALA A 184 -28.45 -9.66 -6.32
N THR A 185 -28.05 -10.82 -5.79
CA THR A 185 -26.81 -11.50 -6.18
C THR A 185 -26.93 -12.14 -7.56
N ASP A 186 -27.97 -12.96 -7.78
CA ASP A 186 -28.00 -13.88 -8.92
C ASP A 186 -28.48 -13.19 -10.21
N ARG A 187 -29.38 -12.20 -10.10
CA ARG A 187 -29.96 -11.51 -11.26
C ARG A 187 -29.26 -10.21 -11.60
N HIS A 188 -28.64 -9.57 -10.62
CA HIS A 188 -28.06 -8.23 -10.75
C HIS A 188 -26.56 -8.18 -10.47
N ASP A 189 -25.94 -9.31 -10.13
CA ASP A 189 -24.51 -9.43 -9.85
C ASP A 189 -24.00 -8.49 -8.74
N LEU A 190 -24.86 -8.16 -7.76
CA LEU A 190 -24.55 -7.17 -6.73
C LEU A 190 -23.75 -7.78 -5.58
N GLU A 191 -22.84 -6.98 -5.02
CA GLU A 191 -22.30 -7.24 -3.68
C GLU A 191 -23.33 -6.77 -2.64
N VAL A 192 -23.76 -7.69 -1.75
CA VAL A 192 -24.80 -7.42 -0.75
C VAL A 192 -24.19 -7.38 0.65
N ILE A 193 -24.34 -6.23 1.31
CA ILE A 193 -23.86 -6.00 2.66
C ILE A 193 -25.05 -5.94 3.62
N ILE A 194 -25.06 -6.80 4.63
CA ILE A 194 -26.19 -6.94 5.56
C ILE A 194 -25.78 -6.47 6.96
N LEU A 195 -26.50 -5.48 7.48
CA LEU A 195 -26.32 -4.98 8.85
C LEU A 195 -27.34 -5.68 9.76
N THR A 196 -26.85 -6.48 10.71
CA THR A 196 -27.69 -7.35 11.54
C THR A 196 -27.25 -7.34 13.01
N ASN A 197 -28.18 -7.62 13.92
CA ASN A 197 -27.88 -7.91 15.31
C ASN A 197 -27.47 -9.38 15.55
N ALA A 198 -27.59 -10.24 14.54
CA ALA A 198 -27.21 -11.66 14.53
C ALA A 198 -27.86 -12.54 15.62
N THR A 199 -28.93 -12.08 16.28
CA THR A 199 -29.52 -12.80 17.44
C THR A 199 -30.58 -13.86 17.08
N VAL A 200 -30.87 -14.05 15.78
CA VAL A 200 -31.97 -14.90 15.28
C VAL A 200 -31.50 -16.04 14.36
N PHE A 201 -30.20 -16.32 14.29
CA PHE A 201 -29.62 -17.32 13.37
C PHE A 201 -29.74 -18.75 13.90
N GLN A 202 -30.98 -19.26 13.90
CA GLN A 202 -31.27 -20.64 14.27
C GLN A 202 -32.33 -21.21 13.32
N GLY A 203 -32.35 -22.54 13.17
CA GLY A 203 -33.38 -23.25 12.42
C GLY A 203 -33.49 -22.80 10.96
N ALA A 204 -34.65 -22.29 10.55
CA ALA A 204 -34.89 -21.89 9.16
C ALA A 204 -33.96 -20.77 8.67
N ILE A 205 -33.52 -19.86 9.56
CA ILE A 205 -32.62 -18.77 9.18
C ILE A 205 -31.21 -19.31 8.91
N GLU A 206 -30.71 -20.21 9.76
CA GLU A 206 -29.42 -20.88 9.55
C GLU A 206 -29.40 -21.72 8.26
N ALA A 207 -30.49 -22.44 7.99
CA ALA A 207 -30.66 -23.17 6.73
C ALA A 207 -30.64 -22.21 5.52
N GLY A 208 -31.29 -21.05 5.63
CA GLY A 208 -31.28 -20.02 4.59
C GLY A 208 -29.90 -19.39 4.37
N LEU A 209 -29.16 -19.09 5.44
CA LEU A 209 -27.78 -18.56 5.35
C LEU A 209 -26.87 -19.50 4.56
N ASN A 210 -27.05 -20.82 4.70
CA ASN A 210 -26.28 -21.81 3.95
C ASN A 210 -26.49 -21.74 2.43
N THR A 211 -27.55 -21.09 1.95
CA THR A 211 -27.85 -20.97 0.53
C THR A 211 -27.17 -19.76 -0.15
N LEU A 212 -26.67 -18.79 0.62
CA LEU A 212 -26.18 -17.52 0.08
C LEU A 212 -24.76 -17.62 -0.53
N ASP A 213 -24.44 -16.81 -1.53
CA ASP A 213 -23.10 -16.76 -2.11
C ASP A 213 -22.09 -16.07 -1.15
N ARG A 214 -21.05 -16.81 -0.72
CA ARG A 214 -20.02 -16.34 0.22
C ARG A 214 -19.10 -15.28 -0.38
N SER A 215 -19.00 -15.23 -1.71
CA SER A 215 -18.17 -14.26 -2.43
C SER A 215 -18.87 -12.91 -2.61
N ARG A 216 -20.21 -12.90 -2.60
CA ARG A 216 -21.05 -11.71 -2.84
C ARG A 216 -21.72 -11.16 -1.60
N VAL A 217 -21.92 -11.96 -0.55
CA VAL A 217 -22.62 -11.54 0.66
C VAL A 217 -21.65 -11.30 1.83
N ARG A 218 -21.79 -10.15 2.49
CA ARG A 218 -20.99 -9.76 3.66
C ARG A 218 -21.87 -9.32 4.81
N PHE A 219 -21.35 -9.49 6.03
CA PHE A 219 -22.09 -9.20 7.25
C PHE A 219 -21.38 -8.18 8.13
N GLN A 220 -22.14 -7.20 8.60
CA GLN A 220 -21.77 -6.32 9.70
C GLN A 220 -22.62 -6.70 10.92
N VAL A 221 -22.00 -7.32 11.91
CA VAL A 221 -22.66 -7.79 13.13
C VAL A 221 -22.47 -6.75 14.22
N SER A 222 -23.58 -6.31 14.80
CA SER A 222 -23.55 -5.20 15.75
C SER A 222 -23.34 -5.66 17.21
N VAL A 223 -22.22 -5.25 17.82
CA VAL A 223 -21.83 -5.56 19.22
C VAL A 223 -21.28 -4.28 19.88
N ASP A 224 -21.88 -3.83 20.97
CA ASP A 224 -21.55 -2.52 21.58
C ASP A 224 -20.77 -2.61 22.91
N GLY A 225 -20.30 -3.76 23.32
CA GLY A 225 -19.52 -3.90 24.55
C GLY A 225 -18.63 -5.12 24.50
N ALA A 226 -17.54 -5.11 25.25
CA ALA A 226 -16.68 -6.28 25.38
C ALA A 226 -17.22 -7.28 26.40
N ARG A 227 -18.21 -6.86 27.21
CA ARG A 227 -18.85 -7.67 28.24
C ARG A 227 -20.36 -7.67 28.10
N ALA A 228 -20.98 -8.74 28.59
CA ALA A 228 -22.42 -8.90 28.56
C ALA A 228 -23.13 -7.76 29.29
N GLU A 229 -22.61 -7.31 30.43
CA GLU A 229 -23.20 -6.24 31.24
C GLU A 229 -23.32 -4.92 30.47
N THR A 230 -22.31 -4.60 29.65
CA THR A 230 -22.26 -3.35 28.89
C THR A 230 -23.10 -3.46 27.62
N ASN A 231 -22.90 -4.52 26.83
CA ASN A 231 -23.66 -4.73 25.60
C ASN A 231 -25.18 -4.89 25.89
N ASP A 232 -25.55 -5.72 26.87
CA ASP A 232 -26.95 -6.01 27.16
C ASP A 232 -27.69 -4.82 27.76
N ARG A 233 -26.98 -3.91 28.46
CA ARG A 233 -27.56 -2.64 28.91
C ARG A 233 -27.96 -1.75 27.73
N ILE A 234 -27.25 -1.86 26.60
CA ILE A 234 -27.49 -1.07 25.39
C ILE A 234 -28.52 -1.76 24.48
N ARG A 235 -28.36 -3.07 24.24
CA ARG A 235 -29.09 -3.82 23.20
C ARG A 235 -30.21 -4.71 23.75
N GLY A 236 -30.19 -5.04 25.03
CA GLY A 236 -31.17 -5.91 25.70
C GLY A 236 -30.52 -7.14 26.34
N ARG A 237 -31.20 -7.71 27.34
CA ARG A 237 -30.70 -8.86 28.10
C ARG A 237 -30.46 -10.09 27.22
N GLY A 238 -29.29 -10.72 27.38
CA GLY A 238 -28.88 -11.94 26.70
C GLY A 238 -28.53 -11.74 25.23
N THR A 239 -28.33 -10.49 24.77
CA THR A 239 -28.03 -10.20 23.37
C THR A 239 -26.55 -10.37 23.05
N PHE A 240 -25.66 -10.14 24.02
CA PHE A 240 -24.22 -10.28 23.83
C PHE A 240 -23.84 -11.70 23.39
N ALA A 241 -24.23 -12.70 24.18
CA ALA A 241 -23.94 -14.11 23.85
C ALA A 241 -24.51 -14.50 22.48
N LYS A 242 -25.78 -14.15 22.21
CA LYS A 242 -26.44 -14.47 20.93
C LYS A 242 -25.78 -13.81 19.73
N ALA A 243 -25.36 -12.55 19.85
CA ALA A 243 -24.70 -11.83 18.77
C ALA A 243 -23.31 -12.43 18.47
N LEU A 244 -22.56 -12.82 19.49
CA LEU A 244 -21.26 -13.50 19.31
C LEU A 244 -21.41 -14.89 18.71
N ASP A 245 -22.41 -15.67 19.15
CA ASP A 245 -22.72 -16.98 18.57
C ASP A 245 -23.13 -16.84 17.10
N GLY A 246 -23.97 -15.85 16.78
CA GLY A 246 -24.36 -15.55 15.41
C GLY A 246 -23.19 -15.07 14.54
N ALA A 247 -22.28 -14.25 15.07
CA ALA A 247 -21.06 -13.84 14.38
C ALA A 247 -20.14 -15.03 14.09
N ARG A 248 -19.95 -15.92 15.08
CA ARG A 248 -19.16 -17.15 14.93
C ARG A 248 -19.76 -18.08 13.88
N LEU A 249 -21.07 -18.29 13.92
CA LEU A 249 -21.77 -19.08 12.90
C LEU A 249 -21.52 -18.53 11.48
N LEU A 250 -21.64 -17.21 11.29
CA LEU A 250 -21.38 -16.59 9.99
C LEU A 250 -19.92 -16.78 9.53
N ALA A 251 -18.96 -16.64 10.45
CA ALA A 251 -17.55 -16.85 10.17
C ALA A 251 -17.26 -18.32 9.82
N ASP A 252 -17.83 -19.27 10.57
CA ASP A 252 -17.69 -20.72 10.35
C ASP A 252 -18.32 -21.16 9.00
N LEU A 253 -19.37 -20.47 8.56
CA LEU A 253 -19.98 -20.64 7.23
C LEU A 253 -19.15 -20.03 6.08
N GLY A 254 -18.02 -19.37 6.39
CA GLY A 254 -17.08 -18.81 5.43
C GLY A 254 -17.40 -17.39 4.94
N PHE A 255 -18.34 -16.68 5.57
CA PHE A 255 -18.65 -15.30 5.19
C PHE A 255 -17.60 -14.30 5.69
N HIS A 256 -17.48 -13.17 4.99
CA HIS A 256 -16.72 -12.03 5.49
C HIS A 256 -17.54 -11.27 6.54
N VAL A 257 -17.14 -11.39 7.81
CA VAL A 257 -17.82 -10.77 8.96
C VAL A 257 -16.98 -9.63 9.54
N SER A 258 -17.59 -8.47 9.75
CA SER A 258 -17.04 -7.37 10.56
C SER A 258 -17.90 -7.14 11.80
N LEU A 259 -17.28 -6.94 12.96
CA LEU A 259 -18.00 -6.50 14.15
C LEU A 259 -18.07 -4.98 14.18
N SER A 260 -19.28 -4.42 14.22
CA SER A 260 -19.49 -2.98 14.34
C SER A 260 -19.95 -2.59 15.74
N THR A 261 -19.34 -1.54 16.27
CA THR A 261 -19.58 -1.01 17.61
C THR A 261 -19.97 0.45 17.50
N VAL A 262 -21.16 0.81 17.99
CA VAL A 262 -21.50 2.23 18.16
C VAL A 262 -20.77 2.74 19.39
N VAL A 263 -19.89 3.71 19.20
CA VAL A 263 -19.11 4.26 20.30
C VAL A 263 -19.96 5.19 21.15
N ALA A 264 -20.01 4.90 22.45
CA ALA A 264 -20.83 5.62 23.41
C ALA A 264 -20.11 5.73 24.77
N GLN A 265 -20.57 6.65 25.62
CA GLN A 265 -20.00 6.86 26.95
C GLN A 265 -20.02 5.58 27.81
N GLN A 266 -20.99 4.68 27.59
CA GLN A 266 -21.16 3.46 28.36
C GLN A 266 -20.14 2.36 28.01
N ASN A 267 -19.58 2.35 26.80
CA ASN A 267 -18.67 1.30 26.33
C ASN A 267 -17.25 1.80 26.07
N LEU A 268 -17.00 3.09 26.33
CA LEU A 268 -15.75 3.74 25.98
C LEU A 268 -14.50 3.07 26.56
N GLU A 269 -14.57 2.67 27.83
CA GLU A 269 -13.46 2.00 28.54
C GLU A 269 -13.25 0.56 28.09
N GLU A 270 -14.20 -0.03 27.36
CA GLU A 270 -14.14 -1.42 26.86
C GLU A 270 -13.71 -1.51 25.39
N LEU A 271 -13.56 -0.38 24.68
CA LEU A 271 -13.19 -0.41 23.26
C LEU A 271 -11.86 -1.17 23.00
N PRO A 272 -10.80 -1.00 23.81
CA PRO A 272 -9.55 -1.73 23.60
C PRO A 272 -9.64 -3.25 23.83
N ASP A 273 -10.71 -3.74 24.48
CA ASP A 273 -10.94 -5.17 24.69
C ASP A 273 -11.63 -5.84 23.48
N LEU A 274 -12.33 -5.07 22.64
CA LEU A 274 -13.11 -5.57 21.51
C LEU A 274 -12.29 -6.31 20.43
N PRO A 275 -11.06 -5.89 20.05
CA PRO A 275 -10.29 -6.62 19.05
C PRO A 275 -10.06 -8.10 19.40
N ARG A 276 -9.92 -8.44 20.69
CA ARG A 276 -9.80 -9.83 21.13
C ARG A 276 -11.07 -10.64 20.85
N ILE A 277 -12.24 -10.00 20.98
CA ILE A 277 -13.53 -10.62 20.70
C ILE A 277 -13.71 -10.84 19.20
N VAL A 278 -13.31 -9.86 18.37
CA VAL A 278 -13.32 -9.98 16.90
C VAL A 278 -12.55 -11.22 16.48
N LYS A 279 -11.32 -11.38 16.99
CA LYS A 279 -10.50 -12.57 16.76
C LYS A 279 -11.15 -13.86 17.26
N ALA A 280 -11.74 -13.85 18.46
CA ALA A 280 -12.32 -15.03 19.08
C ALA A 280 -13.59 -15.57 18.38
N VAL A 281 -14.33 -14.71 17.66
CA VAL A 281 -15.49 -15.14 16.85
C VAL A 281 -15.12 -15.43 15.40
N GLY A 282 -13.85 -15.28 15.00
CA GLY A 282 -13.42 -15.50 13.62
C GLY A 282 -13.80 -14.37 12.64
N ALA A 283 -14.21 -13.20 13.15
CA ALA A 283 -14.48 -12.04 12.31
C ALA A 283 -13.17 -11.48 11.73
N LYS A 284 -13.27 -10.90 10.52
CA LYS A 284 -12.11 -10.42 9.75
C LYS A 284 -11.69 -9.00 10.14
N SER A 285 -12.66 -8.16 10.53
CA SER A 285 -12.40 -6.77 10.88
C SER A 285 -13.34 -6.26 11.97
N GLN A 286 -13.00 -5.07 12.46
CA GLN A 286 -13.80 -4.29 13.41
C GLN A 286 -14.07 -2.91 12.83
N HIS A 287 -15.26 -2.37 13.10
CA HIS A 287 -15.63 -1.00 12.75
C HIS A 287 -16.19 -0.23 13.94
N LEU A 288 -15.56 0.90 14.24
CA LEU A 288 -16.06 1.86 15.22
C LEU A 288 -16.96 2.87 14.52
N MET A 289 -18.22 2.90 14.92
CA MET A 289 -19.22 3.82 14.37
C MET A 289 -19.41 5.00 15.33
N TRP A 290 -19.12 6.21 14.85
CA TRP A 290 -19.36 7.42 15.63
C TRP A 290 -20.86 7.66 15.79
N ALA A 291 -21.33 7.81 17.03
CA ALA A 291 -22.76 7.90 17.31
C ALA A 291 -23.38 9.19 16.73
N HIS A 292 -24.47 9.04 15.97
CA HIS A 292 -25.26 10.17 15.50
C HIS A 292 -26.20 10.68 16.60
N LYS A 293 -26.33 12.01 16.74
CA LYS A 293 -27.27 12.66 17.67
C LYS A 293 -28.71 12.61 17.14
N ARG A 294 -29.25 11.40 16.98
CA ARG A 294 -30.59 11.16 16.41
C ARG A 294 -31.31 9.96 17.04
N GLY A 295 -32.62 9.87 16.84
CA GLY A 295 -33.40 8.70 17.17
C GLY A 295 -33.46 8.52 18.69
N ARG A 296 -33.31 7.28 19.16
CA ARG A 296 -33.26 7.04 20.62
C ARG A 296 -31.99 7.59 21.27
N ALA A 297 -30.88 7.70 20.52
CA ALA A 297 -29.66 8.32 21.01
C ALA A 297 -29.86 9.81 21.36
N ALA A 298 -30.62 10.56 20.54
CA ALA A 298 -30.95 11.96 20.83
C ALA A 298 -31.90 12.12 22.03
N ALA A 299 -32.80 11.16 22.25
CA ALA A 299 -33.71 11.18 23.40
C ALA A 299 -33.00 10.83 24.72
N SER A 300 -31.79 10.27 24.65
CA SER A 300 -30.95 10.00 25.80
C SER A 300 -30.42 11.31 26.38
N ARG A 301 -30.84 11.68 27.59
CA ARG A 301 -30.40 12.91 28.26
C ARG A 301 -28.90 12.81 28.56
N ASN A 302 -28.07 13.53 27.80
CA ASN A 302 -26.64 13.88 28.01
C ASN A 302 -25.62 12.77 28.40
N GLY A 303 -26.00 11.49 28.42
CA GLY A 303 -25.12 10.42 28.93
C GLY A 303 -24.60 9.43 27.88
N LEU A 304 -24.87 9.64 26.59
CA LEU A 304 -24.49 8.70 25.53
C LEU A 304 -23.24 9.13 24.74
N PHE A 305 -23.01 10.43 24.57
CA PHE A 305 -21.92 10.93 23.74
C PHE A 305 -20.71 11.26 24.64
N PRO A 306 -19.57 10.58 24.45
CA PRO A 306 -18.37 10.89 25.21
C PRO A 306 -17.75 12.22 24.79
N GLU A 307 -16.98 12.83 25.69
CA GLU A 307 -16.13 13.97 25.34
C GLU A 307 -15.09 13.56 24.29
N THR A 308 -14.85 14.43 23.29
CA THR A 308 -13.98 14.12 22.15
C THR A 308 -12.56 13.71 22.57
N ALA A 309 -12.00 14.32 23.62
CA ALA A 309 -10.66 13.97 24.11
C ALA A 309 -10.60 12.54 24.69
N ARG A 310 -11.61 12.13 25.47
CA ARG A 310 -11.70 10.76 25.99
C ARG A 310 -11.99 9.75 24.89
N LEU A 311 -12.82 10.14 23.92
CA LEU A 311 -13.10 9.33 22.74
C LEU A 311 -11.83 9.06 21.93
N LEU A 312 -11.06 10.11 21.63
CA LEU A 312 -9.80 9.99 20.92
C LEU A 312 -8.83 9.05 21.65
N ALA A 313 -8.65 9.22 22.97
CA ALA A 313 -7.78 8.36 23.76
C ALA A 313 -8.18 6.88 23.67
N ALA A 314 -9.47 6.56 23.79
CA ALA A 314 -9.96 5.19 23.68
C ALA A 314 -9.80 4.61 22.26
N VAL A 315 -10.01 5.43 21.22
CA VAL A 315 -9.78 5.02 19.82
C VAL A 315 -8.31 4.69 19.60
N MET A 316 -7.37 5.54 20.05
CA MET A 316 -5.94 5.28 19.91
C MET A 316 -5.50 4.00 20.64
N GLN A 317 -6.03 3.76 21.84
CA GLN A 317 -5.78 2.50 22.57
C GLN A 317 -6.36 1.29 21.84
N THR A 318 -7.52 1.44 21.20
CA THR A 318 -8.16 0.37 20.42
C THR A 318 -7.37 0.04 19.17
N ILE A 319 -6.78 1.03 18.50
CA ILE A 319 -5.88 0.82 17.35
C ILE A 319 -4.70 -0.05 17.77
N GLN A 320 -4.02 0.32 18.87
CA GLN A 320 -2.88 -0.46 19.38
C GLN A 320 -3.30 -1.90 19.72
N ALA A 321 -4.44 -2.07 20.42
CA ALA A 321 -4.94 -3.39 20.79
C ALA A 321 -5.32 -4.25 19.56
N ALA A 322 -5.82 -3.62 18.48
CA ALA A 322 -6.12 -4.29 17.23
C ALA A 322 -4.85 -4.77 16.52
N GLU A 323 -3.81 -3.94 16.50
CA GLU A 323 -2.49 -4.31 15.96
C GLU A 323 -1.88 -5.49 16.72
N ASP A 324 -1.85 -5.42 18.06
CA ASP A 324 -1.34 -6.48 18.92
C ASP A 324 -2.12 -7.80 18.74
N ALA A 325 -3.42 -7.71 18.46
CA ALA A 325 -4.27 -8.86 18.21
C ALA A 325 -4.16 -9.41 16.76
N GLY A 326 -3.60 -8.64 15.82
CA GLY A 326 -3.61 -8.94 14.38
C GLY A 326 -5.00 -8.81 13.75
N VAL A 327 -5.81 -7.85 14.22
CA VAL A 327 -7.18 -7.58 13.73
C VAL A 327 -7.19 -6.29 12.93
N ALA A 328 -7.84 -6.31 11.76
CA ALA A 328 -8.01 -5.12 10.95
C ALA A 328 -9.08 -4.19 11.55
N LEU A 329 -8.73 -2.92 11.74
CA LEU A 329 -9.68 -1.88 12.12
C LEU A 329 -10.06 -1.06 10.89
N ASP A 330 -11.30 -1.18 10.45
CA ASP A 330 -11.79 -0.62 9.19
C ASP A 330 -11.59 0.91 9.12
N ASN A 331 -11.73 1.60 10.25
CA ASN A 331 -11.48 3.04 10.38
C ASN A 331 -10.05 3.44 9.99
N VAL A 332 -9.05 2.62 10.34
CA VAL A 332 -7.63 2.87 10.03
C VAL A 332 -7.31 2.48 8.60
N GLU A 333 -7.81 1.33 8.13
CA GLU A 333 -7.55 0.85 6.77
C GLU A 333 -8.10 1.79 5.70
N VAL A 334 -9.29 2.36 5.91
CA VAL A 334 -9.85 3.40 5.01
C VAL A 334 -8.96 4.63 4.97
N VAL A 335 -8.54 5.13 6.13
CA VAL A 335 -7.66 6.31 6.20
C VAL A 335 -6.32 6.03 5.54
N LYS A 336 -5.76 4.83 5.74
CA LYS A 336 -4.49 4.42 5.14
C LYS A 336 -4.50 4.43 3.62
N ARG A 337 -5.59 3.98 2.99
CA ARG A 337 -5.71 4.06 1.53
C ARG A 337 -5.81 5.47 0.99
N ARG A 338 -6.41 6.40 1.76
CA ARG A 338 -6.47 7.81 1.36
C ARG A 338 -5.14 8.51 1.57
N VAL A 339 -4.54 8.31 2.74
CA VAL A 339 -3.27 8.92 3.13
C VAL A 339 -2.12 8.43 2.27
N ASN A 340 -2.09 7.14 1.92
CA ASN A 340 -1.08 6.58 1.03
C ASN A 340 -1.62 6.32 -0.38
N GLY A 341 -2.68 7.02 -0.78
CA GLY A 341 -3.28 6.90 -2.10
C GLY A 341 -2.46 7.58 -3.20
N VAL A 342 -3.10 7.87 -4.32
CA VAL A 342 -2.46 8.61 -5.43
C VAL A 342 -2.22 10.06 -4.99
N PRO A 343 -0.96 10.57 -5.06
CA PRO A 343 -0.66 11.97 -4.76
C PRO A 343 -1.51 12.94 -5.58
N GLY A 344 -1.95 14.05 -5.00
CA GLY A 344 -2.76 15.05 -5.71
C GLY A 344 -4.27 14.91 -5.55
N VAL A 345 -4.77 13.69 -5.25
CA VAL A 345 -6.20 13.41 -5.16
C VAL A 345 -6.81 14.11 -3.95
N LYS A 346 -7.84 14.91 -4.20
CA LYS A 346 -8.60 15.61 -3.15
C LYS A 346 -9.81 14.80 -2.75
N TYR A 347 -9.89 14.34 -1.51
CA TYR A 347 -11.16 13.83 -0.99
C TYR A 347 -12.03 15.02 -0.53
N ASP A 348 -13.27 15.09 -1.00
CA ASP A 348 -14.17 16.21 -0.77
C ASP A 348 -15.57 15.73 -0.38
N LEU A 349 -15.83 15.75 0.94
CA LEU A 349 -17.07 15.34 1.59
C LEU A 349 -17.48 13.89 1.28
N GLY A 350 -18.60 13.47 1.84
CA GLY A 350 -19.19 12.16 1.59
C GLY A 350 -19.86 12.04 0.22
N ASN A 351 -20.09 10.79 -0.21
CA ASN A 351 -20.68 10.39 -1.48
C ASN A 351 -22.22 10.38 -1.50
N GLY A 352 -22.85 10.73 -0.38
CA GLY A 352 -24.31 10.85 -0.24
C GLY A 352 -24.93 11.85 -1.21
N GLY A 353 -25.81 11.39 -2.08
CA GLY A 353 -26.35 12.17 -3.21
C GLY A 353 -25.36 12.41 -4.36
N TRP A 354 -24.10 11.95 -4.24
CA TRP A 354 -23.14 11.93 -5.34
C TRP A 354 -23.40 10.70 -6.21
N ASP A 355 -23.05 9.53 -5.69
CA ASP A 355 -23.24 8.20 -6.29
C ASP A 355 -23.80 7.17 -5.28
N SER A 356 -24.31 7.66 -4.14
CA SER A 356 -24.94 6.87 -3.08
C SER A 356 -26.28 7.46 -2.67
N LEU A 357 -27.26 6.60 -2.38
CA LEU A 357 -28.60 6.99 -1.90
C LEU A 357 -29.12 6.09 -0.78
N GLY A 358 -29.95 6.65 0.08
CA GLY A 358 -30.73 5.92 1.09
C GLY A 358 -32.23 5.90 0.77
N VAL A 359 -32.83 4.71 0.80
CA VAL A 359 -34.27 4.50 0.64
C VAL A 359 -34.84 4.07 2.00
N TYR A 360 -35.81 4.84 2.50
CA TYR A 360 -36.49 4.55 3.76
C TYR A 360 -37.55 3.46 3.58
N VAL A 361 -38.11 2.98 4.70
CA VAL A 361 -39.05 1.84 4.72
C VAL A 361 -40.34 2.07 3.93
N ASP A 362 -40.69 3.32 3.67
CA ASP A 362 -41.88 3.75 2.91
C ASP A 362 -41.57 4.04 1.44
N GLY A 363 -40.32 3.88 1.00
CA GLY A 363 -39.88 4.17 -0.37
C GLY A 363 -39.32 5.57 -0.58
N LYS A 364 -39.41 6.47 0.40
CA LYS A 364 -38.84 7.81 0.29
C LYS A 364 -37.32 7.77 0.20
N VAL A 365 -36.78 8.60 -0.67
CA VAL A 365 -35.35 8.67 -0.98
C VAL A 365 -34.71 9.84 -0.27
N TYR A 366 -33.51 9.60 0.26
CA TYR A 366 -32.68 10.54 1.00
C TYR A 366 -31.22 10.42 0.52
N PRO A 367 -30.36 11.42 0.79
CA PRO A 367 -28.97 11.37 0.34
C PRO A 367 -28.19 10.20 0.94
N THR A 368 -28.50 9.81 2.18
CA THR A 368 -27.78 8.74 2.90
C THR A 368 -28.68 7.99 3.88
N ALA A 369 -28.24 6.78 4.28
CA ALA A 369 -28.90 5.97 5.29
C ALA A 369 -28.99 6.66 6.67
N ALA A 370 -27.97 7.46 7.04
CA ALA A 370 -27.95 8.15 8.32
C ALA A 370 -29.02 9.24 8.44
N LEU A 371 -29.48 9.76 7.29
CA LEU A 371 -30.36 10.92 7.16
C LEU A 371 -31.77 10.55 6.67
N VAL A 372 -32.09 9.26 6.53
CA VAL A 372 -33.44 8.80 6.16
C VAL A 372 -34.48 9.31 7.15
N ASN A 373 -35.68 9.69 6.70
CA ASN A 373 -36.72 10.31 7.55
C ASN A 373 -36.36 11.70 8.13
N GLU A 374 -35.42 12.45 7.52
CA GLU A 374 -35.24 13.89 7.77
C GLU A 374 -35.99 14.68 6.69
N PRO A 375 -37.16 15.29 6.99
CA PRO A 375 -38.01 15.91 5.98
C PRO A 375 -37.33 16.97 5.11
N ARG A 376 -36.35 17.69 5.66
CA ARG A 376 -35.61 18.74 4.93
C ARG A 376 -34.67 18.18 3.86
N LEU A 377 -34.39 16.87 3.90
CA LEU A 377 -33.50 16.17 2.98
C LEU A 377 -34.24 15.16 2.10
N LEU A 378 -35.57 15.23 2.01
CA LEU A 378 -36.33 14.37 1.12
C LEU A 378 -35.96 14.64 -0.35
N CYS A 379 -35.47 13.61 -1.05
CA CYS A 379 -35.04 13.71 -2.44
C CYS A 379 -36.14 13.35 -3.45
N GLY A 380 -37.02 12.42 -3.10
CA GLY A 380 -38.08 11.87 -3.96
C GLY A 380 -38.69 10.58 -3.40
N ASP A 381 -39.43 9.82 -4.20
CA ASP A 381 -40.05 8.55 -3.81
C ASP A 381 -39.72 7.43 -4.82
N ALA A 382 -38.96 6.41 -4.40
CA ALA A 382 -38.52 5.32 -5.27
C ALA A 382 -39.65 4.37 -5.71
N VAL A 383 -40.83 4.44 -5.08
CA VAL A 383 -42.00 3.64 -5.48
C VAL A 383 -42.70 4.24 -6.69
N GLY A 384 -42.79 5.58 -6.73
CA GLY A 384 -43.47 6.32 -7.81
C GLY A 384 -42.53 6.83 -8.89
N ASP A 385 -41.33 7.27 -8.51
CA ASP A 385 -40.40 7.96 -9.39
C ASP A 385 -39.30 7.03 -9.93
N ASP A 386 -38.60 7.54 -10.94
CA ASP A 386 -37.35 6.96 -11.44
C ASP A 386 -36.16 7.46 -10.60
N LEU A 387 -35.33 6.55 -10.10
CA LEU A 387 -34.18 6.91 -9.26
C LEU A 387 -33.12 7.71 -10.03
N GLY A 388 -32.95 7.45 -11.33
CA GLY A 388 -32.07 8.23 -12.20
C GLY A 388 -32.54 9.68 -12.30
N ARG A 389 -33.85 9.88 -12.44
CA ARG A 389 -34.47 11.21 -12.41
C ARG A 389 -34.29 11.89 -11.05
N ILE A 390 -34.46 11.17 -9.93
CA ILE A 390 -34.21 11.72 -8.59
C ILE A 390 -32.76 12.21 -8.48
N LEU A 391 -31.79 11.38 -8.85
CA LEU A 391 -30.36 11.72 -8.87
C LEU A 391 -30.06 12.93 -9.76
N ALA A 392 -30.71 13.03 -10.92
CA ALA A 392 -30.46 14.10 -11.88
C ALA A 392 -31.13 15.43 -11.48
N SER A 393 -32.31 15.40 -10.85
CA SER A 393 -33.17 16.60 -10.75
C SER A 393 -33.55 17.03 -9.34
N SER A 394 -33.29 16.21 -8.31
CA SER A 394 -33.63 16.58 -6.93
C SER A 394 -32.84 17.81 -6.48
N ALA A 395 -33.55 18.83 -6.00
CA ALA A 395 -32.94 20.07 -5.53
C ALA A 395 -32.00 19.85 -4.33
N VAL A 396 -32.29 18.86 -3.47
CA VAL A 396 -31.42 18.46 -2.36
C VAL A 396 -30.11 17.89 -2.89
N ILE A 397 -30.20 16.98 -3.86
CA ILE A 397 -29.02 16.35 -4.48
C ILE A 397 -28.18 17.39 -5.21
N GLN A 398 -28.79 18.27 -5.98
CA GLN A 398 -28.07 19.34 -6.69
C GLN A 398 -27.33 20.25 -5.71
N ARG A 399 -27.97 20.63 -4.59
CA ARG A 399 -27.32 21.42 -3.54
C ARG A 399 -26.13 20.68 -2.92
N LEU A 400 -26.28 19.40 -2.61
CA LEU A 400 -25.20 18.59 -2.03
C LEU A 400 -24.05 18.41 -3.01
N ARG A 401 -24.31 18.19 -4.30
CA ARG A 401 -23.26 18.11 -5.33
C ARG A 401 -22.46 19.41 -5.45
N GLN A 402 -23.10 20.56 -5.26
CA GLN A 402 -22.42 21.87 -5.21
C GLN A 402 -21.71 22.14 -3.88
N ALA A 403 -22.01 21.41 -2.80
CA ALA A 403 -21.28 21.53 -1.53
C ALA A 403 -19.85 21.00 -1.71
N SER A 404 -18.88 21.70 -1.13
CA SER A 404 -17.46 21.44 -1.33
C SER A 404 -16.61 22.03 -0.21
N LEU A 405 -15.48 21.39 0.08
CA LEU A 405 -14.44 21.94 0.96
C LEU A 405 -13.90 23.30 0.51
N ALA A 406 -13.98 23.61 -0.80
CA ALA A 406 -13.66 24.95 -1.33
C ALA A 406 -14.49 26.08 -0.67
N HIS A 407 -15.62 25.73 -0.05
CA HIS A 407 -16.56 26.65 0.56
C HIS A 407 -16.65 26.48 2.08
N LYS A 408 -16.01 25.45 2.66
CA LYS A 408 -16.01 25.17 4.10
C LYS A 408 -14.96 26.02 4.82
N ARG A 409 -15.37 27.22 5.25
CA ARG A 409 -14.45 28.25 5.79
C ARG A 409 -13.67 27.82 7.03
N SER A 410 -14.26 27.01 7.91
CA SER A 410 -13.62 26.56 9.15
C SER A 410 -12.39 25.68 8.93
N LEU A 411 -12.27 25.04 7.77
CA LEU A 411 -11.16 24.14 7.43
C LEU A 411 -10.25 24.71 6.34
N ARG A 412 -10.34 26.01 6.04
CA ARG A 412 -9.53 26.64 4.99
C ARG A 412 -8.04 26.44 5.24
N ASP A 413 -7.58 26.69 6.46
CA ASP A 413 -6.16 26.66 6.80
C ASP A 413 -5.74 25.31 7.41
N ASP A 414 -6.63 24.31 7.38
CA ASP A 414 -6.32 22.97 7.87
C ASP A 414 -5.54 22.19 6.80
N PRO A 415 -4.29 21.76 7.11
CA PRO A 415 -3.46 21.05 6.16
C PRO A 415 -3.95 19.64 5.82
N PHE A 416 -4.84 19.06 6.63
CA PHE A 416 -5.34 17.70 6.44
C PHE A 416 -6.72 17.62 5.78
N ARG A 417 -7.34 18.76 5.44
CA ARG A 417 -8.74 18.86 5.00
C ARG A 417 -9.12 17.90 3.86
N PHE A 418 -8.20 17.69 2.91
CA PHE A 418 -8.44 16.81 1.76
C PHE A 418 -8.14 15.34 2.04
N PHE A 419 -7.39 14.99 3.09
CA PHE A 419 -7.22 13.61 3.55
C PHE A 419 -8.41 13.15 4.39
N THR A 420 -8.99 14.08 5.15
CA THR A 420 -10.17 13.85 6.00
C THR A 420 -11.49 14.03 5.26
N GLY A 421 -11.48 14.60 4.05
CA GLY A 421 -12.69 15.01 3.32
C GLY A 421 -13.51 16.08 4.05
N GLY A 422 -12.91 16.76 5.03
CA GLY A 422 -13.57 17.72 5.93
C GLY A 422 -14.49 17.11 6.98
N GLY A 423 -14.29 15.82 7.29
CA GLY A 423 -15.07 15.06 8.25
C GLY A 423 -16.33 14.45 7.67
N ASP A 424 -17.21 13.99 8.55
CA ASP A 424 -18.52 13.47 8.16
C ASP A 424 -19.57 14.59 8.14
N TRP A 425 -20.06 14.90 6.94
CA TRP A 425 -21.08 15.92 6.74
C TRP A 425 -22.44 15.51 7.35
N GLU A 426 -22.69 14.22 7.57
CA GLU A 426 -23.91 13.72 8.23
C GLU A 426 -23.92 14.13 9.71
N HIS A 427 -22.76 14.11 10.38
CA HIS A 427 -22.63 14.62 11.75
C HIS A 427 -22.72 16.14 11.79
N ALA A 428 -22.11 16.83 10.83
CA ALA A 428 -22.26 18.29 10.68
C ALA A 428 -23.72 18.70 10.49
N TRP A 429 -24.50 17.95 9.69
CA TRP A 429 -25.93 18.21 9.52
C TRP A 429 -26.71 18.09 10.83
N TRP A 430 -26.45 17.06 11.65
CA TRP A 430 -27.15 16.91 12.93
C TRP A 430 -26.75 17.96 13.96
N ALA A 431 -25.51 18.44 13.91
CA ALA A 431 -25.04 19.48 14.82
C ALA A 431 -25.54 20.88 14.41
N TRP A 432 -25.59 21.18 13.11
CA TRP A 432 -25.74 22.56 12.61
C TRP A 432 -26.86 22.76 11.58
N GLY A 433 -27.42 21.69 11.01
CA GLY A 433 -28.38 21.77 9.91
C GLY A 433 -27.76 22.19 8.57
N ASP A 434 -26.45 22.08 8.43
CA ASP A 434 -25.69 22.48 7.24
C ASP A 434 -24.61 21.41 6.94
N PRO A 435 -24.56 20.84 5.71
CA PRO A 435 -23.50 19.90 5.31
C PRO A 435 -22.08 20.50 5.38
N LEU A 436 -21.94 21.82 5.34
CA LEU A 436 -20.65 22.52 5.46
C LEU A 436 -20.32 22.93 6.91
N GLY A 437 -21.18 22.59 7.87
CA GLY A 437 -20.93 22.80 9.30
C GLY A 437 -19.75 21.98 9.84
N GLU A 438 -19.38 22.23 11.10
CA GLU A 438 -18.28 21.49 11.74
C GLU A 438 -18.70 20.08 12.14
N ASP A 439 -17.88 19.08 11.83
CA ASP A 439 -18.08 17.72 12.32
C ASP A 439 -17.54 17.62 13.78
N PRO A 440 -18.38 17.26 14.77
CA PRO A 440 -17.95 17.09 16.16
C PRO A 440 -16.85 16.04 16.38
N TYR A 441 -16.70 15.09 15.46
CA TYR A 441 -15.69 14.03 15.51
C TYR A 441 -14.46 14.33 14.65
N TYR A 442 -14.40 15.50 14.03
CA TYR A 442 -13.29 15.90 13.15
C TYR A 442 -11.88 15.73 13.76
N PRO A 443 -11.64 16.02 15.06
CA PRO A 443 -10.33 15.79 15.67
C PRO A 443 -9.86 14.34 15.61
N ILE A 444 -10.79 13.37 15.60
CA ILE A 444 -10.47 11.95 15.46
C ILE A 444 -10.00 11.66 14.04
N ALA A 445 -10.68 12.21 13.02
CA ALA A 445 -10.27 12.04 11.63
C ALA A 445 -8.86 12.56 11.37
N VAL A 446 -8.51 13.74 11.90
CA VAL A 446 -7.16 14.31 11.82
C VAL A 446 -6.14 13.42 12.55
N SER A 447 -6.49 12.92 13.74
CA SER A 447 -5.60 12.07 14.52
C SER A 447 -5.34 10.73 13.84
N LEU A 448 -6.35 10.12 13.19
CA LEU A 448 -6.18 8.92 12.38
C LEU A 448 -5.27 9.16 11.17
N VAL A 449 -5.43 10.28 10.47
CA VAL A 449 -4.55 10.66 9.34
C VAL A 449 -3.10 10.76 9.82
N ARG A 450 -2.87 11.50 10.90
CA ARG A 450 -1.53 11.65 11.49
C ARG A 450 -0.95 10.32 11.94
N HIS A 451 -1.74 9.50 12.65
CA HIS A 451 -1.31 8.18 13.10
C HIS A 451 -0.86 7.28 11.94
N VAL A 452 -1.59 7.29 10.82
CA VAL A 452 -1.18 6.50 9.66
C VAL A 452 0.11 7.05 9.04
N MET A 453 0.24 8.37 8.87
CA MET A 453 1.48 8.97 8.37
C MET A 453 2.66 8.60 9.26
N THR A 454 2.50 8.69 10.59
CA THR A 454 3.58 8.42 11.54
C THR A 454 3.94 6.95 11.59
N LYS A 455 2.95 6.05 11.51
CA LYS A 455 3.19 4.61 11.38
C LYS A 455 4.01 4.28 10.13
N LEU A 456 3.62 4.81 8.96
CA LEU A 456 4.34 4.58 7.71
C LEU A 456 5.79 5.11 7.77
N GLY A 457 5.98 6.32 8.30
CA GLY A 457 7.31 6.90 8.49
C GLY A 457 8.17 6.09 9.46
N ARG A 458 7.60 5.67 10.61
CA ARG A 458 8.31 4.88 11.63
C ARG A 458 8.73 3.51 11.10
N GLU A 459 7.84 2.79 10.43
CA GLU A 459 8.15 1.50 9.81
C GLU A 459 9.34 1.61 8.85
N LYS A 460 9.43 2.70 8.09
CA LYS A 460 10.55 2.96 7.17
C LYS A 460 11.84 3.33 7.90
N LEU A 461 11.76 4.14 8.95
CA LEU A 461 12.93 4.50 9.76
C LEU A 461 13.52 3.29 10.51
N GLU A 462 12.68 2.43 11.05
CA GLU A 462 13.09 1.21 11.75
C GLU A 462 13.77 0.21 10.82
N ARG A 463 13.35 0.18 9.55
CA ARG A 463 13.91 -0.69 8.49
C ARG A 463 15.14 -0.11 7.80
N ALA A 464 15.35 1.20 7.85
CA ALA A 464 16.48 1.85 7.18
C ALA A 464 17.80 1.15 7.54
N ASN A 465 18.51 0.64 6.53
CA ASN A 465 19.73 -0.13 6.74
C ASN A 465 20.86 0.77 7.24
N ARG A 466 21.04 0.85 8.56
CA ARG A 466 22.11 1.67 9.18
C ARG A 466 23.52 1.11 8.95
N ARG A 467 23.65 -0.10 8.39
CA ARG A 467 24.94 -0.76 8.10
C ARG A 467 25.34 -0.68 6.63
N SER A 468 24.50 -0.11 5.76
CA SER A 468 24.83 0.12 4.35
C SER A 468 25.98 1.11 4.17
N GLY A 469 26.20 1.98 5.16
CA GLY A 469 27.12 3.09 5.05
C GLY A 469 26.58 4.31 4.33
N TYR A 470 25.36 4.22 3.80
CA TYR A 470 24.61 5.33 3.24
C TYR A 470 24.12 6.24 4.38
N ASP A 471 24.69 7.44 4.48
CA ASP A 471 24.38 8.45 5.49
C ASP A 471 23.80 9.75 4.87
N ALA A 472 23.41 9.68 3.59
CA ALA A 472 22.73 10.79 2.94
C ALA A 472 21.32 11.00 3.52
N PRO A 473 20.84 12.26 3.55
CA PRO A 473 19.49 12.59 4.00
C PRO A 473 18.40 11.79 3.26
N LEU A 474 17.45 11.23 4.02
CA LEU A 474 16.45 10.32 3.47
C LEU A 474 15.05 10.95 3.39
N VAL A 475 14.41 10.73 2.24
CA VAL A 475 12.94 10.65 2.18
C VAL A 475 12.56 9.23 2.56
N LEU A 476 12.08 9.07 3.80
CA LEU A 476 11.74 7.78 4.40
C LEU A 476 10.48 7.18 3.77
N HIS A 477 9.49 8.02 3.47
CA HIS A 477 8.24 7.62 2.83
C HIS A 477 7.73 8.76 1.96
N ALA A 478 7.26 8.43 0.76
CA ALA A 478 6.48 9.36 -0.07
C ALA A 478 5.05 8.82 -0.25
N MET A 479 4.05 9.70 -0.27
CA MET A 479 2.67 9.32 -0.55
C MET A 479 2.58 8.49 -1.84
N GLY A 480 1.84 7.38 -1.79
CA GLY A 480 1.68 6.45 -2.92
C GLY A 480 2.75 5.37 -2.98
N GLU A 481 3.83 5.46 -2.20
CA GLU A 481 4.84 4.42 -2.12
C GLU A 481 4.24 3.12 -1.54
N GLY A 482 4.40 2.01 -2.27
CA GLY A 482 3.85 0.70 -1.89
C GLY A 482 2.33 0.58 -2.02
N ALA A 483 1.65 1.62 -2.52
CA ALA A 483 0.23 1.55 -2.83
C ALA A 483 0.03 0.73 -4.11
N ILE A 484 -0.61 -0.44 -3.99
CA ILE A 484 -0.95 -1.23 -5.16
C ILE A 484 -2.15 -0.55 -5.82
N ALA A 485 -1.92 0.15 -6.94
CA ALA A 485 -2.98 0.59 -7.83
C ALA A 485 -3.59 -0.63 -8.55
N CYS A 486 -4.20 -1.55 -7.80
CA CYS A 486 -4.88 -2.71 -8.36
C CYS A 486 -6.34 -2.34 -8.63
N GLY A 487 -6.89 -2.81 -9.75
CA GLY A 487 -8.21 -2.48 -10.31
C GLY A 487 -9.44 -2.77 -9.42
N THR A 488 -9.51 -2.14 -8.25
CA THR A 488 -10.75 -1.73 -7.62
C THR A 488 -11.29 -0.53 -8.39
N ALA A 489 -12.57 -0.19 -8.19
CA ALA A 489 -13.14 1.04 -8.75
C ALA A 489 -12.34 2.31 -8.37
N ASP A 490 -11.58 2.28 -7.27
CA ASP A 490 -10.66 3.35 -6.87
C ASP A 490 -9.42 3.44 -7.78
N GLY A 491 -8.97 2.31 -8.34
CA GLY A 491 -7.91 2.26 -9.34
C GLY A 491 -8.36 2.90 -10.66
N ALA A 492 -9.58 2.57 -11.14
CA ALA A 492 -10.16 3.24 -12.31
C ALA A 492 -10.45 4.74 -12.05
N ALA A 493 -10.67 5.11 -10.78
CA ALA A 493 -10.82 6.50 -10.35
C ALA A 493 -9.49 7.24 -10.14
N ALA A 494 -8.33 6.60 -10.36
CA ALA A 494 -7.00 7.21 -10.24
C ALA A 494 -6.73 8.34 -11.26
N GLU A 495 -7.60 8.51 -12.25
CA GLU A 495 -7.58 9.66 -13.16
C GLU A 495 -8.41 10.85 -12.65
N GLN A 496 -9.26 10.67 -11.63
CA GLN A 496 -10.07 11.76 -11.12
C GLN A 496 -9.29 12.59 -10.10
N PRO A 497 -9.21 13.93 -10.28
CA PRO A 497 -8.52 14.80 -9.33
C PRO A 497 -9.25 14.92 -7.98
N VAL A 498 -10.50 14.45 -7.90
CA VAL A 498 -11.35 14.56 -6.73
C VAL A 498 -12.14 13.27 -6.51
N LEU A 499 -12.13 12.76 -5.28
CA LEU A 499 -12.93 11.61 -4.83
C LEU A 499 -13.84 12.00 -3.66
N THR A 500 -14.83 11.16 -3.36
CA THR A 500 -15.74 11.35 -2.22
C THR A 500 -15.55 10.23 -1.21
N LEU A 501 -15.95 10.48 0.05
CA LEU A 501 -15.86 9.52 1.14
C LEU A 501 -17.14 8.68 1.27
N HIS A 502 -17.01 7.44 1.75
CA HIS A 502 -18.17 6.67 2.19
C HIS A 502 -18.75 7.22 3.51
N SER A 503 -20.02 6.94 3.78
CA SER A 503 -20.66 7.25 5.07
C SER A 503 -19.97 6.53 6.23
N ASN A 504 -20.04 7.11 7.43
CA ASN A 504 -19.55 6.51 8.67
C ASN A 504 -20.23 5.16 9.01
N CYS A 505 -21.41 4.87 8.44
CA CYS A 505 -22.08 3.58 8.62
C CYS A 505 -21.44 2.41 7.85
N VAL A 506 -20.41 2.66 7.04
CA VAL A 506 -19.92 1.73 5.99
C VAL A 506 -18.51 1.22 6.26
N LEU A 507 -18.28 -0.03 5.88
CA LEU A 507 -17.02 -0.76 5.93
C LEU A 507 -16.27 -0.64 4.60
N SER A 508 -14.94 -0.68 4.61
CA SER A 508 -14.18 -0.93 3.38
C SER A 508 -13.77 -2.40 3.33
N PHE A 509 -14.57 -3.22 2.67
CA PHE A 509 -14.33 -4.65 2.50
C PHE A 509 -13.23 -5.01 1.48
N ASP A 510 -12.56 -4.02 0.90
CA ASP A 510 -11.62 -4.21 -0.21
C ASP A 510 -10.15 -4.46 0.22
N VAL A 511 -9.88 -4.79 1.49
CA VAL A 511 -8.51 -4.76 2.08
C VAL A 511 -7.57 -5.81 1.47
N ASP A 512 -8.08 -6.93 0.93
CA ASP A 512 -7.27 -8.06 0.46
C ASP A 512 -7.21 -8.27 -1.07
N LYS A 513 -7.89 -7.44 -1.87
CA LYS A 513 -8.05 -7.66 -3.32
C LYS A 513 -6.73 -7.76 -4.14
N PRO A 514 -5.68 -6.97 -3.87
CA PRO A 514 -4.49 -6.97 -4.73
C PRO A 514 -3.69 -8.28 -4.71
N ARG A 515 -3.41 -8.83 -3.51
CA ARG A 515 -2.60 -10.05 -3.35
C ARG A 515 -3.31 -11.29 -3.90
N ALA A 516 -4.64 -11.34 -3.77
CA ALA A 516 -5.45 -12.42 -4.31
C ALA A 516 -5.35 -12.46 -5.85
N LYS A 517 -5.45 -11.30 -6.52
CA LYS A 517 -5.40 -11.19 -7.98
C LYS A 517 -4.05 -11.59 -8.57
N VAL A 518 -2.94 -11.25 -7.89
CA VAL A 518 -1.58 -11.70 -8.27
C VAL A 518 -1.50 -13.23 -8.23
N ARG A 519 -1.91 -13.83 -7.11
CA ARG A 519 -1.81 -15.27 -6.87
C ARG A 519 -2.67 -16.06 -7.85
N GLU A 520 -3.84 -15.54 -8.21
CA GLU A 520 -4.75 -16.16 -9.16
C GLU A 520 -4.19 -16.08 -10.59
N PHE A 521 -3.73 -14.91 -11.03
CA PHE A 521 -3.14 -14.71 -12.37
C PHE A 521 -1.94 -15.65 -12.65
N TYR A 522 -0.98 -15.73 -11.73
CA TYR A 522 0.17 -16.64 -11.87
C TYR A 522 -0.15 -18.09 -11.54
N GLY A 523 -1.18 -18.32 -10.72
CA GLY A 523 -1.74 -19.65 -10.50
C GLY A 523 -2.20 -20.24 -11.82
N GLU A 524 -3.09 -19.55 -12.55
CA GLU A 524 -3.63 -19.98 -13.84
C GLU A 524 -2.55 -20.21 -14.90
N ALA A 525 -1.50 -19.38 -14.94
CA ALA A 525 -0.35 -19.57 -15.83
C ALA A 525 0.43 -20.89 -15.58
N ALA A 526 0.24 -21.56 -14.44
CA ALA A 526 0.79 -22.89 -14.18
C ALA A 526 0.03 -24.03 -14.89
N GLU A 527 -1.24 -23.82 -15.26
CA GLU A 527 -2.09 -24.81 -15.96
C GLU A 527 -2.10 -24.60 -17.48
N GLN A 528 -2.00 -23.35 -17.96
CA GLN A 528 -1.99 -23.02 -19.38
C GLN A 528 -0.82 -22.07 -19.73
N PRO A 529 0.09 -22.45 -20.63
CA PRO A 529 1.17 -21.59 -21.11
C PRO A 529 0.63 -20.31 -21.76
N GLN A 530 0.97 -19.14 -21.21
CA GLN A 530 0.62 -17.85 -21.81
C GLN A 530 1.76 -17.31 -22.67
N THR A 531 1.57 -17.31 -23.99
CA THR A 531 2.58 -16.87 -24.98
C THR A 531 2.97 -15.40 -24.88
N GLU A 532 2.15 -14.57 -24.25
CA GLU A 532 2.33 -13.11 -24.14
C GLU A 532 3.34 -12.72 -23.03
N LEU A 533 3.60 -13.61 -22.07
CA LEU A 533 4.59 -13.45 -21.00
C LEU A 533 6.02 -13.89 -21.41
N CYS A 534 6.17 -14.52 -22.57
CA CYS A 534 7.45 -14.98 -23.07
C CYS A 534 8.27 -13.82 -23.63
N CYS A 535 9.33 -13.44 -22.93
CA CYS A 535 10.39 -12.66 -23.55
C CYS A 535 11.22 -13.57 -24.48
N PRO A 536 11.75 -13.07 -25.61
CA PRO A 536 12.44 -13.89 -26.61
C PRO A 536 13.85 -14.37 -26.21
N ALA A 537 14.16 -14.51 -24.92
CA ALA A 537 15.45 -15.01 -24.45
C ALA A 537 15.51 -16.55 -24.54
N ARG A 538 16.45 -17.09 -25.32
CA ARG A 538 16.75 -18.53 -25.35
C ARG A 538 17.98 -18.81 -24.49
N TYR A 539 17.88 -19.83 -23.65
CA TYR A 539 19.04 -20.37 -22.95
C TYR A 539 19.99 -21.06 -23.93
N ASP A 540 21.29 -21.04 -23.62
CA ASP A 540 22.26 -21.88 -24.32
C ASP A 540 21.89 -23.36 -24.14
N GLU A 541 21.83 -24.14 -25.22
CA GLU A 541 21.45 -25.56 -25.19
C GLU A 541 22.31 -26.36 -24.20
N SER A 542 23.59 -26.00 -24.06
CA SER A 542 24.50 -26.65 -23.12
C SER A 542 24.15 -26.37 -21.65
N ALA A 543 23.50 -25.24 -21.34
CA ALA A 543 23.11 -24.85 -20.00
C ALA A 543 21.85 -25.57 -19.52
N VAL A 544 20.98 -26.02 -20.44
CA VAL A 544 19.67 -26.63 -20.12
C VAL A 544 19.55 -28.10 -20.47
N ALA A 545 20.57 -28.72 -21.08
CA ALA A 545 20.54 -30.11 -21.54
C ALA A 545 20.18 -31.15 -20.45
N HIS A 546 20.40 -30.84 -19.18
CA HIS A 546 20.08 -31.71 -18.04
C HIS A 546 18.67 -31.48 -17.46
N ILE A 547 17.90 -30.55 -18.02
CA ILE A 547 16.58 -30.15 -17.53
C ILE A 547 15.48 -30.84 -18.37
N PRO A 548 14.44 -31.43 -17.75
CA PRO A 548 13.32 -32.03 -18.47
C PRO A 548 12.55 -31.03 -19.35
N GLN A 549 12.11 -31.46 -20.54
CA GLN A 549 11.39 -30.62 -21.50
C GLN A 549 10.10 -29.99 -20.93
N GLU A 550 9.39 -30.71 -20.06
CA GLU A 550 8.17 -30.21 -19.40
C GLU A 550 8.39 -28.98 -18.50
N VAL A 551 9.62 -28.78 -18.04
CA VAL A 551 10.04 -27.59 -17.29
C VAL A 551 10.34 -26.46 -18.26
N LEU A 552 11.07 -26.75 -19.36
CA LEU A 552 11.43 -25.79 -20.41
C LEU A 552 10.21 -25.19 -21.12
N ASP A 553 9.16 -25.99 -21.32
CA ASP A 553 7.92 -25.57 -21.99
C ASP A 553 7.05 -24.61 -21.15
N ARG A 554 7.40 -24.38 -19.87
CA ARG A 554 6.64 -23.56 -18.90
C ARG A 554 7.43 -22.34 -18.40
N PHE A 555 8.34 -21.82 -19.23
CA PHE A 555 9.21 -20.69 -18.87
C PHE A 555 8.53 -19.33 -19.04
N TYR A 556 8.70 -18.47 -18.03
CA TYR A 556 8.29 -17.08 -18.02
C TYR A 556 9.46 -16.23 -17.49
N GLY A 557 10.17 -15.51 -18.36
CA GLY A 557 11.31 -14.69 -17.94
C GLY A 557 11.83 -13.78 -19.05
N CYS A 558 12.55 -12.71 -18.67
CA CYS A 558 13.00 -11.64 -19.57
C CYS A 558 14.44 -11.78 -20.09
N GLY A 559 15.10 -12.87 -19.70
CA GLY A 559 16.53 -13.15 -19.83
C GLY A 559 16.90 -14.35 -18.97
N SER A 560 18.19 -14.63 -18.81
CA SER A 560 18.68 -15.44 -17.68
C SER A 560 19.84 -14.74 -17.01
N PRO A 561 19.68 -14.30 -15.74
CA PRO A 561 20.80 -13.72 -14.99
C PRO A 561 21.90 -14.74 -14.73
N MET A 562 21.62 -16.05 -14.83
CA MET A 562 22.53 -17.14 -14.46
C MET A 562 23.84 -17.15 -15.26
N ALA A 563 23.78 -16.87 -16.56
CA ALA A 563 24.97 -16.84 -17.41
C ALA A 563 25.90 -15.65 -17.07
N SER A 564 25.31 -14.53 -16.67
CA SER A 564 26.02 -13.29 -16.35
C SER A 564 26.40 -13.20 -14.86
N ALA A 565 25.92 -14.11 -14.02
CA ALA A 565 26.12 -14.06 -12.57
C ALA A 565 27.46 -14.63 -12.09
N GLY A 566 28.27 -15.19 -12.99
CA GLY A 566 29.63 -15.66 -12.67
C GLY A 566 29.69 -16.71 -11.56
N ILE A 567 28.71 -17.63 -11.52
CA ILE A 567 28.57 -18.68 -10.50
C ILE A 567 29.83 -19.53 -10.41
N GLN A 568 30.32 -19.74 -9.19
CA GLN A 568 31.49 -20.58 -8.90
C GLN A 568 31.08 -21.91 -8.26
N PRO A 569 31.84 -23.00 -8.50
CA PRO A 569 31.63 -24.26 -7.78
C PRO A 569 31.71 -24.09 -6.25
N GLY A 570 30.78 -24.69 -5.52
CA GLY A 570 30.69 -24.62 -4.06
C GLY A 570 29.87 -23.45 -3.51
N GLU A 571 29.41 -22.52 -4.35
CA GLU A 571 28.57 -21.41 -3.90
C GLU A 571 27.15 -21.84 -3.49
N THR A 572 26.55 -21.06 -2.59
CA THR A 572 25.11 -21.10 -2.31
C THR A 572 24.41 -19.99 -3.08
N VAL A 573 23.50 -20.37 -3.98
CA VAL A 573 22.75 -19.48 -4.86
C VAL A 573 21.27 -19.50 -4.48
N VAL A 574 20.64 -18.33 -4.39
CA VAL A 574 19.18 -18.20 -4.22
C VAL A 574 18.60 -17.53 -5.45
N ASP A 575 17.58 -18.14 -6.04
CA ASP A 575 16.79 -17.56 -7.12
C ASP A 575 15.40 -17.16 -6.62
N LEU A 576 15.06 -15.87 -6.79
CA LEU A 576 13.79 -15.30 -6.36
C LEU A 576 12.78 -15.32 -7.50
N GLY A 577 11.58 -15.86 -7.21
CA GLY A 577 10.55 -16.06 -8.23
C GLY A 577 10.87 -17.25 -9.13
N SER A 578 11.34 -18.36 -8.54
CA SER A 578 11.91 -19.48 -9.28
C SER A 578 10.94 -20.22 -10.21
N GLY A 579 9.63 -20.02 -10.06
CA GLY A 579 8.61 -20.68 -10.88
C GLY A 579 8.77 -22.20 -10.89
N ALA A 580 8.83 -22.80 -12.08
CA ALA A 580 9.04 -24.23 -12.26
C ALA A 580 10.51 -24.69 -12.07
N GLY A 581 11.45 -23.77 -11.81
CA GLY A 581 12.81 -24.07 -11.35
C GLY A 581 13.93 -24.06 -12.40
N ILE A 582 13.73 -23.52 -13.60
CA ILE A 582 14.74 -23.54 -14.68
C ILE A 582 16.06 -22.91 -14.24
N ASP A 583 16.02 -21.65 -13.78
CA ASP A 583 17.21 -20.90 -13.38
C ASP A 583 17.90 -21.60 -12.19
N VAL A 584 17.13 -22.17 -11.25
CA VAL A 584 17.65 -22.99 -10.13
C VAL A 584 18.36 -24.26 -10.62
N PHE A 585 17.81 -24.95 -11.62
CA PHE A 585 18.44 -26.15 -12.19
C PHE A 585 19.71 -25.81 -12.98
N ILE A 586 19.78 -24.64 -13.63
CA ILE A 586 21.01 -24.15 -14.25
C ILE A 586 22.05 -23.85 -13.17
N ALA A 587 21.65 -23.16 -12.10
CA ALA A 587 22.52 -22.90 -10.96
C ALA A 587 23.06 -24.21 -10.36
N ALA A 588 22.24 -25.25 -10.22
CA ALA A 588 22.65 -26.56 -9.70
C ALA A 588 23.82 -27.20 -10.49
N LYS A 589 23.83 -27.02 -11.82
CA LYS A 589 24.95 -27.47 -12.66
C LYS A 589 26.21 -26.65 -12.41
N LEU A 590 26.08 -25.33 -12.28
CA LEU A 590 27.21 -24.41 -12.15
C LEU A 590 27.87 -24.44 -10.76
N VAL A 591 27.08 -24.60 -9.70
CA VAL A 591 27.60 -24.71 -8.33
C VAL A 591 28.25 -26.07 -8.03
N GLY A 592 27.94 -27.10 -8.82
CA GLY A 592 28.50 -28.43 -8.63
C GLY A 592 28.05 -29.14 -7.34
N PRO A 593 28.60 -30.32 -7.03
CA PRO A 593 28.13 -31.19 -5.94
C PRO A 593 28.41 -30.67 -4.52
N THR A 594 29.26 -29.63 -4.39
CA THR A 594 29.61 -29.03 -3.09
C THR A 594 28.88 -27.72 -2.82
N GLY A 595 28.09 -27.22 -3.77
CA GLY A 595 27.31 -26.00 -3.63
C GLY A 595 25.84 -26.27 -3.31
N ASN A 596 25.02 -25.22 -3.35
CA ASN A 596 23.57 -25.30 -3.12
C ASN A 596 22.83 -24.33 -4.05
N ALA A 597 21.67 -24.74 -4.57
CA ALA A 597 20.79 -23.91 -5.38
C ALA A 597 19.37 -23.91 -4.79
N ILE A 598 18.90 -22.74 -4.33
CA ILE A 598 17.64 -22.60 -3.61
C ILE A 598 16.67 -21.76 -4.45
N GLY A 599 15.51 -22.32 -4.80
CA GLY A 599 14.42 -21.62 -5.46
C GLY A 599 13.35 -21.15 -4.48
N ILE A 600 12.96 -19.87 -4.55
CA ILE A 600 11.87 -19.29 -3.76
C ILE A 600 10.71 -18.90 -4.67
N ASP A 601 9.51 -19.39 -4.36
CA ASP A 601 8.27 -18.98 -5.05
C ASP A 601 7.10 -18.90 -4.07
N MET A 602 6.10 -18.06 -4.34
CA MET A 602 4.91 -17.93 -3.50
C MET A 602 3.82 -18.97 -3.85
N THR A 603 3.86 -19.53 -5.07
CA THR A 603 2.81 -20.38 -5.62
C THR A 603 3.10 -21.86 -5.40
N GLU A 604 2.23 -22.54 -4.65
CA GLU A 604 2.39 -23.98 -4.41
C GLU A 604 2.31 -24.80 -5.71
N ARG A 605 1.55 -24.31 -6.70
CA ARG A 605 1.39 -24.94 -8.01
C ARG A 605 2.71 -25.00 -8.80
N MET A 606 3.49 -23.92 -8.83
CA MET A 606 4.79 -23.91 -9.52
C MET A 606 5.83 -24.75 -8.75
N LEU A 607 5.86 -24.61 -7.42
CA LEU A 607 6.76 -25.39 -6.56
C LEU A 607 6.53 -26.90 -6.66
N ALA A 608 5.28 -27.34 -6.85
CA ALA A 608 4.96 -28.75 -7.07
C ALA A 608 5.65 -29.28 -8.34
N ILE A 609 5.56 -28.54 -9.46
CA ILE A 609 6.21 -28.91 -10.73
C ILE A 609 7.74 -28.96 -10.56
N ALA A 610 8.31 -27.97 -9.86
CA ALA A 610 9.74 -27.89 -9.62
C ALA A 610 10.25 -29.09 -8.79
N ARG A 611 9.53 -29.42 -7.70
CA ARG A 611 9.85 -30.56 -6.82
C ARG A 611 9.68 -31.91 -7.52
N ASP A 612 8.68 -32.06 -8.40
CA ASP A 612 8.49 -33.29 -9.17
C ASP A 612 9.62 -33.55 -10.20
N ASN A 613 10.30 -32.47 -10.64
CA ASN A 613 11.39 -32.55 -11.61
C ASN A 613 12.79 -32.56 -10.98
N GLN A 614 12.92 -32.13 -9.72
CA GLN A 614 14.18 -32.14 -8.98
C GLN A 614 14.88 -33.52 -9.01
N PRO A 615 14.22 -34.67 -8.74
CA PRO A 615 14.89 -35.98 -8.77
C PRO A 615 15.43 -36.35 -10.15
N LYS A 616 14.77 -35.92 -11.23
CA LYS A 616 15.21 -36.18 -12.62
C LYS A 616 16.47 -35.39 -12.93
N VAL A 617 16.51 -34.12 -12.52
CA VAL A 617 17.69 -33.25 -12.65
C VAL A 617 18.85 -33.79 -11.82
N ALA A 618 18.60 -34.19 -10.57
CA ALA A 618 19.62 -34.78 -9.71
C ALA A 618 20.22 -36.07 -10.31
N ALA A 619 19.38 -36.92 -10.92
CA ALA A 619 19.84 -38.11 -11.63
C ALA A 619 20.70 -37.77 -12.87
N ALA A 620 20.34 -36.71 -13.61
CA ALA A 620 21.09 -36.26 -14.78
C ALA A 620 22.45 -35.62 -14.41
N LEU A 621 22.53 -34.92 -13.27
CA LEU A 621 23.76 -34.30 -12.78
C LEU A 621 24.65 -35.25 -11.95
N GLY A 622 24.06 -36.30 -11.36
CA GLY A 622 24.75 -37.26 -10.50
C GLY A 622 24.86 -36.82 -9.03
N TYR A 623 24.17 -35.76 -8.63
CA TYR A 623 24.13 -35.21 -7.27
C TYR A 623 22.86 -34.37 -7.08
N ASP A 624 22.41 -34.19 -5.84
CA ASP A 624 21.25 -33.35 -5.49
C ASP A 624 21.68 -32.20 -4.59
N VAL A 625 21.56 -30.98 -5.10
CA VAL A 625 21.95 -29.73 -4.43
C VAL A 625 20.82 -28.68 -4.51
N VAL A 626 19.62 -29.09 -4.93
CA VAL A 626 18.49 -28.20 -5.18
C VAL A 626 17.53 -28.20 -4.00
N GLU A 627 17.00 -27.04 -3.64
CA GLU A 627 15.94 -26.92 -2.64
C GLU A 627 14.88 -25.89 -3.07
N PHE A 628 13.60 -26.23 -2.96
CA PHE A 628 12.50 -25.32 -3.29
C PHE A 628 11.67 -24.95 -2.05
N ARG A 629 11.68 -23.67 -1.68
CA ARG A 629 10.97 -23.14 -0.50
C ARG A 629 9.82 -22.24 -0.91
N ARG A 630 8.71 -22.32 -0.18
CA ARG A 630 7.62 -21.37 -0.32
C ARG A 630 7.93 -20.11 0.46
N GLY A 631 7.84 -18.95 -0.19
CA GLY A 631 8.10 -17.65 0.45
C GLY A 631 7.65 -16.49 -0.41
N PHE A 632 7.64 -15.30 0.20
CA PHE A 632 7.44 -14.03 -0.51
C PHE A 632 8.79 -13.38 -0.75
N LEU A 633 8.92 -12.54 -1.79
CA LEU A 633 10.16 -11.81 -2.05
C LEU A 633 10.48 -10.81 -0.93
N GLU A 634 9.43 -10.33 -0.25
CA GLU A 634 9.48 -9.45 0.92
C GLU A 634 9.82 -10.21 2.21
N GLU A 635 9.82 -11.54 2.20
CA GLU A 635 10.12 -12.36 3.38
C GLU A 635 10.79 -13.65 2.95
N ILE A 636 12.08 -13.54 2.60
CA ILE A 636 12.85 -14.64 2.03
C ILE A 636 13.10 -15.67 3.14
N PRO A 637 12.64 -16.93 3.01
CA PRO A 637 12.74 -17.95 4.06
C PRO A 637 14.15 -18.58 4.09
N VAL A 638 15.17 -17.73 4.17
CA VAL A 638 16.59 -18.07 4.19
C VAL A 638 17.26 -17.28 5.31
N ALA A 639 18.22 -17.90 6.00
CA ALA A 639 18.92 -17.27 7.11
C ALA A 639 19.73 -16.06 6.64
N SER A 640 19.88 -15.05 7.50
CA SER A 640 20.70 -13.89 7.21
C SER A 640 22.16 -14.29 6.99
N LYS A 641 22.86 -13.61 6.07
CA LYS A 641 24.28 -13.81 5.77
C LYS A 641 24.68 -15.26 5.45
N SER A 642 23.86 -15.96 4.68
CA SER A 642 24.07 -17.38 4.36
C SER A 642 24.31 -17.67 2.88
N VAL A 643 24.06 -16.70 2.00
CA VAL A 643 24.03 -16.88 0.54
C VAL A 643 25.19 -16.14 -0.12
N ASP A 644 25.82 -16.72 -1.14
CA ASP A 644 26.92 -16.10 -1.90
C ASP A 644 26.40 -15.25 -3.07
N LEU A 645 25.34 -15.71 -3.74
CA LEU A 645 24.70 -15.05 -4.88
C LEU A 645 23.17 -15.09 -4.76
N VAL A 646 22.52 -13.95 -4.99
CA VAL A 646 21.07 -13.88 -5.23
C VAL A 646 20.80 -13.48 -6.67
N THR A 647 19.93 -14.23 -7.36
CA THR A 647 19.40 -13.89 -8.68
C THR A 647 17.91 -13.63 -8.62
N SER A 648 17.43 -12.83 -9.56
CA SER A 648 16.01 -12.58 -9.77
C SER A 648 15.76 -12.23 -11.23
N ASN A 649 14.64 -12.72 -11.77
CA ASN A 649 14.28 -12.55 -13.18
C ASN A 649 12.82 -12.08 -13.31
N CYS A 650 12.62 -10.81 -13.60
CA CYS A 650 11.31 -10.20 -13.91
C CYS A 650 10.21 -10.34 -12.84
N VAL A 651 10.58 -10.45 -11.56
CA VAL A 651 9.61 -10.61 -10.46
C VAL A 651 9.63 -9.46 -9.45
N VAL A 652 10.65 -8.58 -9.44
CA VAL A 652 10.69 -7.46 -8.49
C VAL A 652 9.58 -6.47 -8.80
N ASN A 653 9.26 -6.25 -10.08
CA ASN A 653 8.17 -5.37 -10.50
C ASN A 653 6.79 -5.79 -9.96
N LEU A 654 6.59 -7.08 -9.71
CA LEU A 654 5.34 -7.65 -9.18
C LEU A 654 5.18 -7.46 -7.67
N SER A 655 6.27 -7.18 -6.98
CA SER A 655 6.23 -6.95 -5.55
C SER A 655 5.51 -5.64 -5.22
N PRO A 656 4.55 -5.66 -4.26
CA PRO A 656 3.94 -4.45 -3.72
C PRO A 656 4.88 -3.63 -2.82
N ASP A 657 5.93 -4.24 -2.25
CA ASP A 657 6.89 -3.55 -1.38
C ASP A 657 8.33 -3.82 -1.86
N LYS A 658 8.65 -3.23 -3.02
CA LYS A 658 9.99 -3.31 -3.65
C LYS A 658 11.16 -2.94 -2.73
N PRO A 659 11.10 -1.86 -1.90
CA PRO A 659 12.17 -1.59 -0.94
C PRO A 659 12.45 -2.81 -0.05
N ARG A 660 11.40 -3.47 0.46
CA ARG A 660 11.54 -4.66 1.31
C ARG A 660 12.17 -5.83 0.58
N VAL A 661 11.94 -5.99 -0.73
CA VAL A 661 12.63 -6.99 -1.54
C VAL A 661 14.14 -6.76 -1.55
N PHE A 662 14.60 -5.52 -1.82
CA PHE A 662 16.03 -5.21 -1.84
C PHE A 662 16.69 -5.36 -0.46
N GLU A 663 15.98 -4.98 0.61
CA GLU A 663 16.42 -5.18 2.00
C GLU A 663 16.58 -6.67 2.35
N GLU A 664 15.64 -7.51 1.93
CA GLU A 664 15.70 -8.96 2.17
C GLU A 664 16.83 -9.64 1.37
N ILE A 665 17.03 -9.23 0.11
CA ILE A 665 18.18 -9.67 -0.70
C ILE A 665 19.48 -9.32 0.05
N TRP A 666 19.61 -8.08 0.52
CA TRP A 666 20.77 -7.65 1.29
C TRP A 666 20.91 -8.44 2.59
N ARG A 667 19.81 -8.76 3.28
CA ARG A 667 19.84 -9.54 4.54
C ARG A 667 20.41 -10.94 4.35
N VAL A 668 19.98 -11.67 3.31
CA VAL A 668 20.35 -13.08 3.11
C VAL A 668 21.77 -13.25 2.56
N LEU A 669 22.27 -12.27 1.81
CA LEU A 669 23.62 -12.30 1.27
C LEU A 669 24.68 -12.24 2.39
N LYS A 670 25.73 -13.05 2.25
CA LYS A 670 26.99 -12.89 3.01
C LYS A 670 27.60 -11.52 2.68
N ASP A 671 28.46 -11.04 3.58
CA ASP A 671 29.25 -9.85 3.27
C ASP A 671 30.13 -10.09 2.03
N HIS A 672 30.19 -9.11 1.13
CA HIS A 672 30.75 -9.23 -0.22
C HIS A 672 30.08 -10.27 -1.15
N GLY A 673 28.96 -10.86 -0.73
CA GLY A 673 28.08 -11.61 -1.63
C GLY A 673 27.51 -10.69 -2.72
N ARG A 674 27.07 -11.28 -3.84
CA ARG A 674 26.63 -10.49 -5.01
C ARG A 674 25.16 -10.71 -5.34
N VAL A 675 24.56 -9.71 -5.97
CA VAL A 675 23.20 -9.77 -6.51
C VAL A 675 23.25 -9.56 -8.01
N VAL A 676 22.48 -10.33 -8.77
CA VAL A 676 22.26 -10.13 -10.21
C VAL A 676 20.77 -10.17 -10.52
N ILE A 677 20.20 -9.01 -10.81
CA ILE A 677 18.77 -8.85 -11.08
C ILE A 677 18.58 -8.48 -12.54
N CYS A 678 17.78 -9.27 -13.25
CA CYS A 678 17.25 -8.93 -14.56
C CYS A 678 15.78 -8.51 -14.39
N ASP A 679 15.43 -7.27 -14.69
CA ASP A 679 14.04 -6.81 -14.62
C ASP A 679 13.73 -5.77 -15.71
N ILE A 680 12.44 -5.51 -15.90
CA ILE A 680 11.97 -4.47 -16.83
C ILE A 680 12.06 -3.12 -16.14
N VAL A 681 12.67 -2.16 -16.81
CA VAL A 681 12.69 -0.75 -16.40
C VAL A 681 12.11 0.13 -17.50
N SER A 682 11.58 1.28 -17.10
CA SER A 682 11.11 2.32 -18.03
C SER A 682 12.09 3.51 -18.06
N GLU A 683 12.09 4.27 -19.16
CA GLU A 683 12.82 5.56 -19.19
C GLU A 683 12.07 6.67 -18.46
N HIS A 684 10.76 6.54 -18.32
CA HIS A 684 9.88 7.50 -17.68
C HIS A 684 8.97 6.79 -16.70
N GLU A 685 8.49 7.52 -15.69
CA GLU A 685 7.52 6.96 -14.76
C GLU A 685 6.27 6.46 -15.51
N VAL A 686 5.84 5.24 -15.18
CA VAL A 686 4.66 4.64 -15.78
C VAL A 686 3.43 5.43 -15.35
N PRO A 687 2.63 5.97 -16.29
CA PRO A 687 1.48 6.80 -15.96
C PRO A 687 0.34 5.98 -15.31
N PRO A 688 -0.51 6.60 -14.46
CA PRO A 688 -1.57 5.91 -13.72
C PRO A 688 -2.53 5.08 -14.58
N HIS A 689 -2.87 5.55 -15.79
CA HIS A 689 -3.81 4.87 -16.69
C HIS A 689 -3.26 3.54 -17.23
N LEU A 690 -1.94 3.42 -17.38
CA LEU A 690 -1.30 2.15 -17.72
C LEU A 690 -1.24 1.22 -16.50
N LYS A 691 -1.13 1.77 -15.27
CA LYS A 691 -1.04 0.98 -14.03
C LYS A 691 -2.31 0.16 -13.73
N VAL A 692 -3.43 0.51 -14.34
CA VAL A 692 -4.73 -0.17 -14.12
C VAL A 692 -5.06 -1.22 -15.18
N ASP A 693 -4.29 -1.33 -16.27
CA ASP A 693 -4.48 -2.38 -17.28
C ASP A 693 -4.03 -3.74 -16.71
N PRO A 694 -4.96 -4.71 -16.50
CA PRO A 694 -4.61 -6.01 -15.94
C PRO A 694 -3.62 -6.81 -16.80
N ARG A 695 -3.59 -6.59 -18.11
CA ARG A 695 -2.65 -7.27 -19.03
C ARG A 695 -1.23 -6.73 -18.83
N LEU A 696 -1.06 -5.41 -18.87
CA LEU A 696 0.24 -4.78 -18.62
C LEU A 696 0.76 -5.08 -17.21
N TRP A 697 -0.15 -5.27 -16.26
CA TRP A 697 0.18 -5.67 -14.90
C TRP A 697 0.75 -7.09 -14.85
N GLY A 698 0.13 -8.03 -15.55
CA GLY A 698 0.64 -9.39 -15.73
C GLY A 698 1.98 -9.46 -16.46
N GLU A 699 2.23 -8.55 -17.40
CA GLU A 699 3.49 -8.45 -18.14
C GLU A 699 4.63 -7.73 -17.37
N CYS A 700 4.51 -7.52 -16.06
CA CYS A 700 5.51 -6.84 -15.22
C CYS A 700 5.82 -5.37 -15.60
N LEU A 701 4.99 -4.74 -16.45
CA LEU A 701 5.21 -3.37 -16.95
C LEU A 701 4.72 -2.30 -15.98
N VAL A 702 3.56 -2.54 -15.36
CA VAL A 702 2.91 -1.56 -14.47
C VAL A 702 3.77 -1.22 -13.26
N GLY A 703 4.45 -2.23 -12.73
CA GLY A 703 5.32 -2.09 -11.59
C GLY A 703 6.73 -1.62 -11.93
N ALA A 704 7.05 -1.39 -13.22
CA ALA A 704 8.40 -1.06 -13.64
C ALA A 704 8.91 0.24 -13.01
N LEU A 705 10.09 0.14 -12.40
CA LEU A 705 10.84 1.29 -11.93
C LEU A 705 11.52 1.99 -13.10
N THR A 706 11.82 3.27 -12.95
CA THR A 706 12.81 3.88 -13.84
C THR A 706 14.18 3.27 -13.59
N GLN A 707 15.05 3.21 -14.60
CA GLN A 707 16.41 2.67 -14.43
C GLN A 707 17.17 3.37 -13.29
N GLU A 708 17.05 4.70 -13.21
CA GLU A 708 17.67 5.51 -12.16
C GLU A 708 17.10 5.18 -10.77
N GLU A 709 15.81 4.92 -10.66
CA GLU A 709 15.19 4.51 -9.41
C GLU A 709 15.59 3.09 -8.99
N PHE A 710 15.72 2.19 -9.95
CA PHE A 710 16.17 0.83 -9.71
C PHE A 710 17.58 0.80 -9.10
N LEU A 711 18.52 1.57 -9.66
CA LEU A 711 19.88 1.70 -9.14
C LEU A 711 19.89 2.38 -7.76
N ALA A 712 19.20 3.51 -7.61
CA ALA A 712 19.15 4.23 -6.34
C ALA A 712 18.57 3.37 -5.19
N ARG A 713 17.61 2.48 -5.48
CA ARG A 713 17.05 1.55 -4.47
C ARG A 713 18.06 0.48 -4.05
N LEU A 714 18.87 -0.04 -4.98
CA LEU A 714 19.97 -0.96 -4.67
C LEU A 714 21.06 -0.27 -3.82
N GLU A 715 21.47 0.93 -4.18
CA GLU A 715 22.45 1.71 -3.39
C GLU A 715 21.97 1.93 -1.95
N ARG A 716 20.73 2.38 -1.79
CA ARG A 716 20.11 2.61 -0.47
C ARG A 716 20.01 1.33 0.37
N ALA A 717 19.76 0.18 -0.26
CA ALA A 717 19.74 -1.10 0.43
C ALA A 717 21.13 -1.50 0.95
N GLY A 718 22.21 -0.93 0.39
CA GLY A 718 23.60 -1.15 0.78
C GLY A 718 24.41 -1.98 -0.21
N PHE A 719 24.03 -1.93 -1.49
CA PHE A 719 24.83 -2.51 -2.56
C PHE A 719 25.83 -1.49 -3.12
N TYR A 720 27.06 -1.96 -3.39
CA TYR A 720 28.13 -1.20 -4.04
C TYR A 720 28.57 -1.89 -5.33
N GLY A 721 29.34 -1.18 -6.15
CA GLY A 721 29.87 -1.69 -7.40
C GLY A 721 28.79 -1.94 -8.45
N LEU A 722 27.71 -1.15 -8.42
CA LEU A 722 26.58 -1.35 -9.32
C LEU A 722 27.01 -1.25 -10.78
N THR A 723 26.75 -2.30 -11.54
CA THR A 723 27.12 -2.40 -12.95
C THR A 723 25.94 -2.86 -13.77
N ILE A 724 25.62 -2.13 -14.83
CA ILE A 724 24.65 -2.59 -15.85
C ILE A 724 25.39 -3.56 -16.78
N LEU A 725 25.06 -4.85 -16.68
CA LEU A 725 25.67 -5.90 -17.50
C LEU A 725 25.05 -5.95 -18.91
N SER A 726 23.75 -5.69 -19.02
CA SER A 726 23.03 -5.63 -20.29
C SER A 726 21.86 -4.67 -20.21
N ARG A 727 21.53 -4.06 -21.36
CA ARG A 727 20.34 -3.25 -21.57
C ARG A 727 19.81 -3.51 -22.96
N THR A 728 18.61 -4.07 -23.05
CA THR A 728 17.99 -4.44 -24.33
C THR A 728 16.60 -3.82 -24.40
N HIS A 729 16.28 -3.16 -25.51
CA HIS A 729 14.92 -2.66 -25.75
C HIS A 729 13.96 -3.84 -25.76
N TRP A 730 12.86 -3.73 -25.02
CA TRP A 730 11.85 -4.77 -24.96
C TRP A 730 10.65 -4.42 -25.84
N LYS A 731 9.93 -3.34 -25.50
CA LYS A 731 8.82 -2.82 -26.28
C LYS A 731 8.45 -1.39 -25.87
N ASP A 732 7.66 -0.75 -26.72
CA ASP A 732 7.05 0.53 -26.42
C ASP A 732 5.57 0.31 -26.09
N VAL A 733 5.09 0.90 -25.00
CA VAL A 733 3.66 0.98 -24.68
C VAL A 733 3.23 2.43 -24.81
N GLU A 734 2.36 2.70 -25.78
CA GLU A 734 2.03 4.06 -26.21
C GLU A 734 3.29 4.86 -26.60
N ARG A 735 3.77 5.74 -25.72
CA ARG A 735 4.97 6.59 -25.88
C ARG A 735 6.06 6.31 -24.84
N TYR A 736 5.90 5.24 -24.07
CA TYR A 736 6.77 4.89 -22.95
C TYR A 736 7.64 3.69 -23.34
N PRO A 737 8.95 3.89 -23.55
CA PRO A 737 9.85 2.80 -23.91
C PRO A 737 10.26 1.99 -22.68
N PHE A 738 10.23 0.67 -22.80
CA PHE A 738 10.63 -0.29 -21.77
C PHE A 738 11.85 -1.09 -22.20
N TYR A 739 12.72 -1.37 -21.24
CA TYR A 739 13.99 -2.06 -21.44
C TYR A 739 14.12 -3.20 -20.44
N SER A 740 14.64 -4.33 -20.89
CA SER A 740 15.17 -5.37 -20.01
C SER A 740 16.59 -4.97 -19.62
N VAL A 741 16.84 -4.84 -18.32
CA VAL A 741 18.15 -4.44 -17.78
C VAL A 741 18.62 -5.48 -16.78
N THR A 742 19.87 -5.94 -16.94
CA THR A 742 20.54 -6.77 -15.95
C THR A 742 21.53 -5.92 -15.15
N VAL A 743 21.32 -5.82 -13.84
CA VAL A 743 22.20 -5.10 -12.91
C VAL A 743 22.87 -6.10 -11.98
N SER A 744 24.17 -5.92 -11.78
CA SER A 744 24.95 -6.60 -10.75
C SER A 744 25.37 -5.62 -9.66
N GLY A 745 25.45 -6.11 -8.42
CA GLY A 745 25.96 -5.36 -7.28
C GLY A 745 26.52 -6.27 -6.19
N TYR A 746 27.27 -5.72 -5.25
CA TYR A 746 27.90 -6.45 -4.15
C TYR A 746 27.39 -5.90 -2.82
N LYS A 747 27.16 -6.78 -1.85
CA LYS A 747 26.82 -6.39 -0.49
C LYS A 747 28.07 -5.92 0.24
N PHE A 748 27.97 -4.80 0.94
CA PHE A 748 28.92 -4.43 1.98
C PHE A 748 28.19 -4.16 3.29
N GLU A 749 28.73 -4.67 4.39
CA GLU A 749 28.22 -4.41 5.73
C GLU A 749 29.27 -3.71 6.59
N LYS A 750 29.04 -2.42 6.88
CA LYS A 750 29.94 -1.65 7.74
C LYS A 750 30.02 -2.25 9.14
N THR A 751 31.24 -2.30 9.66
CA THR A 751 31.50 -2.71 11.04
C THR A 751 31.45 -1.47 11.94
N SER A 752 31.07 -1.63 13.22
CA SER A 752 30.95 -0.51 14.16
C SER A 752 32.29 0.14 14.56
N GLY A 753 33.38 -0.14 13.83
CA GLY A 753 34.75 0.23 14.14
C GLY A 753 35.53 0.84 12.98
N CYS A 754 34.88 1.46 11.97
CA CYS A 754 35.58 2.26 10.94
C CYS A 754 36.45 3.32 11.61
N VAL A 755 37.77 3.18 11.45
CA VAL A 755 38.79 4.06 12.03
C VAL A 755 39.78 4.48 10.95
N TYR A 756 40.28 5.70 11.09
CA TYR A 756 41.35 6.22 10.24
C TYR A 756 42.69 5.86 10.88
N GLU A 757 43.33 4.82 10.37
CA GLU A 757 44.65 4.33 10.83
C GLU A 757 45.80 4.86 9.96
N GLY A 758 45.52 5.75 9.01
CA GLY A 758 46.51 6.31 8.07
C GLY A 758 46.66 5.53 6.75
N HIS A 759 45.74 4.60 6.45
CA HIS A 759 45.65 3.95 5.15
C HIS A 759 45.32 4.97 4.05
N ARG A 760 45.89 4.79 2.86
CA ARG A 760 45.57 5.63 1.69
C ARG A 760 45.22 4.78 0.48
N ALA A 761 44.16 5.15 -0.24
CA ALA A 761 43.78 4.52 -1.50
C ALA A 761 44.22 5.40 -2.68
N VAL A 762 44.76 4.77 -3.72
CA VAL A 762 45.16 5.41 -4.97
C VAL A 762 44.34 4.82 -6.12
N TYR A 763 43.49 5.64 -6.75
CA TYR A 763 42.73 5.23 -7.93
C TYR A 763 43.65 5.16 -9.16
N LEU A 764 43.68 4.00 -9.83
CA LEU A 764 44.60 3.71 -10.94
C LEU A 764 44.04 4.11 -12.33
N GLY A 765 42.73 4.36 -12.44
CA GLY A 765 42.07 4.75 -13.68
C GLY A 765 41.12 3.68 -14.25
N PRO A 766 40.67 3.82 -15.52
CA PRO A 766 41.20 4.73 -16.55
C PRO A 766 40.68 6.17 -16.47
N GLY A 767 39.57 6.43 -15.76
CA GLY A 767 38.96 7.75 -15.62
C GLY A 767 39.86 8.78 -14.92
N LYS A 768 39.52 10.08 -14.98
CA LYS A 768 40.29 11.15 -14.31
C LYS A 768 40.11 11.16 -12.79
N ALA A 769 38.95 10.72 -12.33
CA ALA A 769 38.64 10.47 -10.94
C ALA A 769 37.58 9.36 -10.87
N PHE A 770 37.42 8.79 -9.70
CA PHE A 770 36.33 7.87 -9.35
C PHE A 770 35.56 8.47 -8.18
N VAL A 771 34.23 8.40 -8.23
CA VAL A 771 33.36 8.75 -7.10
C VAL A 771 32.66 7.48 -6.69
N ASP A 772 32.83 7.08 -5.43
CA ASP A 772 32.14 5.90 -4.90
C ASP A 772 30.70 6.24 -4.50
N GLU A 773 29.94 5.23 -4.08
CA GLU A 773 28.54 5.35 -3.69
C GLU A 773 28.32 6.20 -2.41
N GLU A 774 29.40 6.47 -1.66
CA GLU A 774 29.39 7.30 -0.46
C GLU A 774 29.84 8.75 -0.77
N GLY A 775 30.18 9.03 -2.03
CA GLY A 775 30.60 10.34 -2.50
C GLY A 775 32.06 10.68 -2.23
N HIS A 776 32.90 9.71 -1.88
CA HIS A 776 34.35 9.90 -1.80
C HIS A 776 34.92 10.11 -3.21
N LEU A 777 35.62 11.22 -3.43
CA LEU A 777 36.26 11.53 -4.69
C LEU A 777 37.71 11.08 -4.67
N PHE A 778 38.05 10.10 -5.51
CA PHE A 778 39.41 9.58 -5.68
C PHE A 778 40.00 10.08 -7.01
N PRO A 779 40.85 11.11 -7.01
CA PRO A 779 41.54 11.53 -8.22
C PRO A 779 42.54 10.46 -8.66
N ARG A 780 42.71 10.31 -9.98
CA ARG A 780 43.62 9.30 -10.52
C ARG A 780 45.06 9.59 -10.11
N ASN A 781 45.75 8.59 -9.58
CA ASN A 781 47.14 8.62 -9.10
C ASN A 781 47.40 9.58 -7.93
N GLU A 782 46.37 10.01 -7.21
CA GLU A 782 46.52 10.82 -6.00
C GLU A 782 46.15 9.96 -4.77
N PRO A 783 47.02 9.88 -3.75
CA PRO A 783 46.68 9.19 -2.50
C PRO A 783 45.58 9.92 -1.73
N TYR A 784 44.53 9.19 -1.37
CA TYR A 784 43.40 9.67 -0.59
C TYR A 784 43.29 8.87 0.71
N GLU A 785 43.22 9.53 1.86
CA GLU A 785 43.12 8.85 3.16
C GLU A 785 41.75 8.17 3.35
N VAL A 786 41.76 6.91 3.73
CA VAL A 786 40.55 6.08 3.83
C VAL A 786 40.48 5.36 5.18
N CYS A 787 39.26 5.11 5.67
CA CYS A 787 39.08 4.28 6.87
C CYS A 787 39.15 2.79 6.54
N THR A 788 39.26 1.97 7.58
CA THR A 788 39.34 0.49 7.50
C THR A 788 38.19 -0.15 6.71
N ASP A 789 36.95 0.34 6.84
CA ASP A 789 35.81 -0.16 6.06
C ASP A 789 35.98 0.14 4.56
N THR A 790 36.42 1.34 4.21
CA THR A 790 36.68 1.72 2.80
C THR A 790 37.82 0.89 2.21
N VAL A 791 38.86 0.59 2.98
CA VAL A 791 39.92 -0.35 2.56
C VAL A 791 39.34 -1.73 2.25
N ALA A 792 38.50 -2.27 3.13
CA ALA A 792 37.86 -3.57 2.93
C ALA A 792 37.00 -3.59 1.66
N LYS A 793 36.25 -2.52 1.40
CA LYS A 793 35.43 -2.34 0.19
C LYS A 793 36.28 -2.27 -1.08
N LEU A 794 37.31 -1.41 -1.10
CA LEU A 794 38.14 -1.17 -2.28
C LEU A 794 39.08 -2.35 -2.60
N SER A 795 39.42 -3.18 -1.61
CA SER A 795 40.28 -4.37 -1.78
C SER A 795 39.55 -5.59 -2.31
N ARG A 796 38.24 -5.50 -2.59
CA ARG A 796 37.38 -6.60 -3.05
C ARG A 796 36.77 -6.29 -4.43
N PRO A 797 36.23 -7.29 -5.14
CA PRO A 797 35.46 -7.03 -6.35
C PRO A 797 34.32 -6.04 -6.09
N PRO A 798 34.00 -5.15 -7.06
CA PRO A 798 34.65 -5.03 -8.37
C PRO A 798 35.87 -4.09 -8.37
N TYR A 799 36.26 -3.52 -7.23
CA TYR A 799 37.25 -2.44 -7.13
C TYR A 799 38.70 -2.88 -6.98
N GLN A 800 38.95 -4.14 -6.60
CA GLN A 800 40.27 -4.68 -6.28
C GLN A 800 41.39 -4.43 -7.33
N HIS A 801 41.03 -4.19 -8.60
CA HIS A 801 41.99 -3.91 -9.68
C HIS A 801 42.05 -2.44 -10.09
N ALA A 802 41.11 -1.62 -9.61
CA ALA A 802 41.05 -0.18 -9.90
C ALA A 802 41.77 0.66 -8.84
N PHE A 803 42.10 0.08 -7.68
CA PHE A 803 42.72 0.78 -6.56
C PHE A 803 43.99 0.08 -6.09
N ALA A 804 44.99 0.87 -5.70
CA ALA A 804 46.09 0.42 -4.87
C ALA A 804 45.89 0.95 -3.44
N ILE A 805 46.05 0.09 -2.44
CA ILE A 805 46.01 0.48 -1.02
C ILE A 805 47.44 0.63 -0.52
N LEU A 806 47.73 1.75 0.12
CA LEU A 806 48.98 2.05 0.80
C LEU A 806 48.77 1.88 2.30
N GLU A 807 49.63 1.08 2.93
CA GLU A 807 49.63 0.85 4.37
C GLU A 807 50.13 2.09 5.13
N PRO A 808 49.79 2.25 6.43
CA PRO A 808 50.24 3.38 7.22
C PRO A 808 51.77 3.53 7.20
N GLY A 809 52.27 4.65 6.66
CA GLY A 809 53.69 4.96 6.56
C GLY A 809 54.35 4.67 5.20
N GLU A 810 53.64 4.07 4.24
CA GLU A 810 54.16 3.88 2.88
C GLU A 810 54.02 5.16 2.03
N GLU A 811 55.10 5.67 1.43
CA GLU A 811 55.10 6.94 0.70
C GLU A 811 54.78 6.83 -0.80
N ALA A 812 54.90 5.65 -1.41
CA ALA A 812 54.69 5.46 -2.85
C ALA A 812 54.16 4.05 -3.19
N VAL A 813 53.35 3.97 -4.24
CA VAL A 813 52.90 2.70 -4.82
C VAL A 813 54.10 2.01 -5.47
N SER A 814 54.53 0.88 -4.92
CA SER A 814 55.50 -0.01 -5.55
C SER A 814 54.85 -0.67 -6.77
N TYR A 815 55.12 -0.16 -7.97
CA TYR A 815 54.72 -0.83 -9.21
C TYR A 815 55.56 -2.10 -9.42
N ALA A 816 55.12 -3.21 -8.83
CA ALA A 816 55.62 -4.51 -9.23
C ALA A 816 54.90 -4.91 -10.52
N CYS A 817 55.49 -4.57 -11.68
CA CYS A 817 55.04 -5.06 -12.98
C CYS A 817 55.36 -6.55 -13.07
N CYS A 818 54.47 -7.40 -12.55
CA CYS A 818 54.54 -8.83 -12.79
C CYS A 818 53.97 -9.10 -14.20
N GLY A 819 54.82 -9.61 -15.10
CA GLY A 819 54.35 -10.14 -16.39
C GLY A 819 53.49 -11.40 -16.19
N PRO A 820 52.74 -11.84 -17.20
CA PRO A 820 51.84 -13.00 -17.11
C PRO A 820 52.53 -14.32 -16.69
N ASP A 821 53.87 -14.37 -16.74
CA ASP A 821 54.67 -15.54 -16.37
C ASP A 821 55.22 -15.50 -14.93
N GLY A 822 54.78 -14.55 -14.10
CA GLY A 822 55.13 -14.52 -12.67
C GLY A 822 56.56 -14.08 -12.36
N ALA A 823 57.31 -13.55 -13.34
CA ALA A 823 58.54 -12.81 -13.07
C ALA A 823 58.20 -11.34 -12.80
N CYS A 824 58.46 -10.87 -11.57
CA CYS A 824 58.40 -9.46 -11.22
C CYS A 824 59.78 -8.82 -11.44
N CYS A 825 59.82 -7.68 -12.15
CA CYS A 825 61.01 -6.85 -12.33
C CYS A 825 61.23 -5.91 -11.14
#